data_AF-S3ZP65-F1
#
_entry.id   AF-S3ZP65-F1
#
_cell.length_a   1.000
_cell.length_b   1.000
_cell.length_c   1.000
_cell.angle_alpha   90.00
_cell.angle_beta   90.00
_cell.angle_gamma   90.00
#
_symmetry.space_group_name_H-M   'P 1'
#
loop_
_entity.id
_entity.type
_entity.pdbx_description
1 polymer ?
#
loop_
_entity_poly.entity_id
_entity_poly.type
_entity_poly.pdbx_seq_one_letter_code
_entity_poly.pdbx_strand_id
1 'polypeptide(L)'
;MRVALWLIAAVLAVRQVTVVLRTPKGERLTDLETWIGPNGVLHVKGSLYDADKFTGTPFGGLVLKPFANSAEQALGWAWTFGTLGLVVVLGLVAARALPQPVSRRTSLLAAPVAISLLMLSLPVRNTLHLGQTSIIPVLLVLLGCFAVRGQRASGILIGLAAALQPTVLLFAPLLWFTGRKKAVGSLGATFAAATAAAWAAMPHDSTTYWVHHLAGAGLGASPDANANQSLHGALLRLGLEGPLEIGLFLALSAAVAALGLRRAVRYARDGQLLLAVALTGCVAVAVSPTSWQHQLLWLLLAVVGRVGKRASDRYVWPIAVVLVMTLPSKMMLPNMSVLEPLRDNVILLAALASALIVPFLSRTAPEYQKPIPTSYADPVPARWKWVPLFPFWRRVLTRPNLLLELLLIRVGYSAYQQTRLAATGGTISGGRERAESHGEQIHSIEQFLHIDIEHWFNHLTARTPWMESFFNFYYTSFHFVVPLSVLAILYLRRPAQYRWARSALGFATILALVGFWGYPLAPPRLMENLNFIDTIHGPQDFTQPDYGTLTKLTNQYAAMPSLHFGWSLWCGLTIAILAPKWWMKALGLLHPFFTVCAIVGTGNHWILDAVGGAAVVGAGFGLTYLLQGPRVKQALRVGTGLEPAVAGAAAGPVPEPAGAVKAVGGASQKALATSEKAVATPEKALTPEKLLAATPEAPLSTSKKATPDKAVGGAAEGPEGGVAKPSGAPDEPVSNPDATSGRTPS
;
A
#
# COMPACT_ATOMS: atom_id res chain seq x y z
N MET A 1 -26.31 3.34 -4.12
CA MET A 1 -24.88 3.72 -3.96
C MET A 1 -24.64 4.77 -2.88
N ARG A 2 -25.22 5.99 -2.96
CA ARG A 2 -25.04 7.03 -1.93
C ARG A 2 -25.43 6.56 -0.52
N VAL A 3 -26.61 5.95 -0.38
CA VAL A 3 -27.10 5.40 0.91
C VAL A 3 -26.12 4.34 1.44
N ALA A 4 -25.67 3.42 0.59
CA ALA A 4 -24.70 2.39 0.96
C ALA A 4 -23.38 2.96 1.51
N LEU A 5 -22.85 4.06 0.93
CA LEU A 5 -21.63 4.69 1.45
C LEU A 5 -21.85 5.39 2.81
N TRP A 6 -23.02 5.99 3.03
CA TRP A 6 -23.37 6.54 4.34
C TRP A 6 -23.58 5.44 5.38
N LEU A 7 -24.16 4.30 4.99
CA LEU A 7 -24.25 3.11 5.85
C LEU A 7 -22.85 2.59 6.21
N ILE A 8 -21.92 2.52 5.26
CA ILE A 8 -20.52 2.17 5.56
C ILE A 8 -19.92 3.15 6.57
N ALA A 9 -20.08 4.46 6.36
CA ALA A 9 -19.58 5.45 7.30
C ALA A 9 -20.20 5.28 8.71
N ALA A 10 -21.50 4.99 8.80
CA ALA A 10 -22.19 4.74 10.06
C ALA A 10 -21.69 3.46 10.75
N VAL A 11 -21.54 2.36 10.01
CA VAL A 11 -21.00 1.09 10.52
C VAL A 11 -19.56 1.28 11.03
N LEU A 12 -18.73 2.03 10.30
CA LEU A 12 -17.38 2.36 10.74
C LEU A 12 -17.39 3.21 12.01
N ALA A 13 -18.27 4.19 12.13
CA ALA A 13 -18.39 4.99 13.35
C ALA A 13 -18.80 4.11 14.55
N VAL A 14 -19.82 3.26 14.39
CA VAL A 14 -20.25 2.29 15.42
C VAL A 14 -19.11 1.35 15.80
N ARG A 15 -18.35 0.85 14.81
CA ARG A 15 -17.16 0.03 15.05
C ARG A 15 -16.12 0.79 15.88
N GLN A 16 -15.81 2.04 15.56
CA GLN A 16 -14.83 2.82 16.31
C GLN A 16 -15.27 3.04 17.76
N VAL A 17 -16.53 3.43 17.97
CA VAL A 17 -17.12 3.54 19.32
C VAL A 17 -17.00 2.21 20.07
N THR A 18 -17.39 1.11 19.43
CA THR A 18 -17.36 -0.22 20.04
C THR A 18 -15.95 -0.65 20.43
N VAL A 19 -14.95 -0.38 19.58
CA VAL A 19 -13.54 -0.70 19.86
C VAL A 19 -13.06 0.08 21.08
N VAL A 20 -13.23 1.42 21.10
CA VAL A 20 -12.77 2.27 22.20
C VAL A 20 -13.44 1.91 23.53
N LEU A 21 -14.74 1.58 23.50
CA LEU A 21 -15.48 1.25 24.71
C LEU A 21 -15.22 -0.17 25.24
N ARG A 22 -14.78 -1.09 24.38
CA ARG A 22 -14.36 -2.45 24.78
C ARG A 22 -12.92 -2.52 25.27
N THR A 23 -12.08 -1.56 24.89
CA THR A 23 -10.72 -1.45 25.43
C THR A 23 -10.79 -1.23 26.95
N PRO A 24 -10.01 -1.99 27.76
CA PRO A 24 -9.92 -1.78 29.20
C PRO A 24 -9.64 -0.31 29.55
N LYS A 25 -10.13 0.16 30.71
CA LYS A 25 -10.03 1.58 31.08
C LYS A 25 -8.58 2.08 31.00
N GLY A 26 -7.64 1.47 31.71
CA GLY A 26 -6.22 1.85 31.71
C GLY A 26 -5.47 1.72 30.37
N GLU A 27 -6.12 1.28 29.30
CA GLU A 27 -5.54 1.14 27.96
C GLU A 27 -6.21 2.07 26.93
N ARG A 28 -7.29 2.76 27.29
CA ARG A 28 -8.01 3.66 26.37
C ARG A 28 -7.77 5.12 26.79
N LEU A 29 -7.67 5.99 25.80
CA LEU A 29 -7.41 7.43 26.00
C LEU A 29 -6.17 7.67 26.86
N THR A 30 -5.11 6.90 26.64
CA THR A 30 -3.90 6.88 27.50
C THR A 30 -3.26 8.24 27.73
N ASP A 31 -3.33 9.14 26.75
CA ASP A 31 -2.76 10.49 26.84
C ASP A 31 -3.72 11.49 27.50
N LEU A 32 -4.97 11.09 27.70
CA LEU A 32 -5.99 11.79 28.49
C LEU A 32 -6.04 11.23 29.92
N GLU A 33 -5.79 9.93 30.12
CA GLU A 33 -5.69 9.31 31.45
C GLU A 33 -4.46 9.78 32.23
N THR A 34 -3.41 10.27 31.58
CA THR A 34 -2.34 11.02 32.27
C THR A 34 -2.86 12.25 33.02
N TRP A 35 -4.01 12.79 32.61
CA TRP A 35 -4.68 13.90 33.28
C TRP A 35 -5.60 13.44 34.43
N ILE A 36 -5.96 12.15 34.47
CA ILE A 36 -7.05 11.60 35.28
C ILE A 36 -6.51 10.38 36.03
N GLY A 37 -6.26 10.53 37.34
CA GLY A 37 -5.75 9.42 38.16
C GLY A 37 -6.69 8.20 38.18
N PRO A 38 -6.26 7.06 38.74
CA PRO A 38 -6.98 5.77 38.72
C PRO A 38 -8.40 5.77 39.30
N ASN A 39 -8.81 6.87 39.95
CA ASN A 39 -10.14 7.07 40.54
C ASN A 39 -10.92 8.24 39.91
N GLY A 40 -10.55 8.74 38.73
CA GLY A 40 -11.20 9.91 38.13
C GLY A 40 -10.83 11.26 38.77
N VAL A 41 -9.84 11.27 39.68
CA VAL A 41 -9.37 12.48 40.39
C VAL A 41 -8.10 12.99 39.73
N LEU A 42 -8.09 14.28 39.40
CA LEU A 42 -6.98 15.03 38.79
C LEU A 42 -5.64 14.67 39.47
N HIS A 43 -4.73 14.01 38.74
CA HIS A 43 -3.40 13.66 39.25
C HIS A 43 -2.32 14.60 38.74
N VAL A 44 -2.63 15.88 38.60
CA VAL A 44 -1.62 16.90 38.32
C VAL A 44 -1.83 18.09 39.25
N LYS A 45 -1.32 17.97 40.47
CA LYS A 45 -0.89 19.14 41.27
C LYS A 45 0.50 19.65 40.80
N GLY A 46 1.08 19.08 39.74
CA GLY A 46 2.43 19.35 39.19
C GLY A 46 2.45 19.88 37.74
N SER A 47 3.55 19.66 37.02
CA SER A 47 3.74 20.10 35.63
C SER A 47 3.11 19.12 34.63
N LEU A 48 2.75 19.62 33.44
CA LEU A 48 2.13 18.82 32.37
C LEU A 48 3.01 17.68 31.87
N TYR A 49 4.32 17.83 32.03
CA TYR A 49 5.32 16.96 31.44
C TYR A 49 6.00 16.05 32.47
N ASP A 50 5.59 16.07 33.74
CA ASP A 50 6.23 15.29 34.82
C ASP A 50 6.16 13.76 34.60
N ALA A 51 5.21 13.30 33.79
CA ALA A 51 5.07 11.89 33.44
C ALA A 51 5.66 11.54 32.05
N ASP A 52 6.23 12.52 31.34
CA ASP A 52 6.73 12.43 29.95
C ASP A 52 5.76 11.79 28.94
N LYS A 53 4.47 11.64 29.26
CA LYS A 53 3.48 11.01 28.38
C LYS A 53 2.69 12.02 27.53
N PHE A 54 2.59 13.27 28.00
CA PHE A 54 1.89 14.32 27.25
C PHE A 54 2.81 14.91 26.17
N THR A 55 2.33 14.92 24.93
CA THR A 55 3.09 15.34 23.74
C THR A 55 2.57 16.62 23.09
N GLY A 56 1.49 17.20 23.63
CA GLY A 56 0.89 18.42 23.11
C GLY A 56 1.63 19.69 23.51
N THR A 57 1.21 20.84 22.97
CA THR A 57 1.77 22.14 23.36
C THR A 57 1.22 22.60 24.72
N PRO A 58 1.90 23.55 25.41
CA PRO A 58 1.36 24.18 26.61
C PRO A 58 -0.01 24.83 26.38
N PHE A 59 -0.23 25.44 25.21
CA PHE A 59 -1.53 25.98 24.84
C PHE A 59 -2.60 24.88 24.69
N GLY A 60 -2.25 23.74 24.08
CA GLY A 60 -3.13 22.58 24.02
C GLY A 60 -3.49 22.07 25.42
N GLY A 61 -2.51 21.99 26.32
CA GLY A 61 -2.74 21.63 27.72
C GLY A 61 -3.67 22.63 28.43
N LEU A 62 -3.48 23.93 28.22
CA LEU A 62 -4.34 24.98 28.79
C LEU A 62 -5.80 24.86 28.32
N VAL A 63 -6.02 24.56 27.04
CA VAL A 63 -7.36 24.35 26.46
C VAL A 63 -8.02 23.08 26.99
N LEU A 64 -7.23 22.03 27.28
CA LEU A 64 -7.74 20.76 27.79
C LEU A 64 -7.97 20.76 29.31
N LYS A 65 -7.27 21.61 30.07
CA LYS A 65 -7.35 21.71 31.53
C LYS A 65 -8.79 21.76 32.10
N PRO A 66 -9.75 22.52 31.52
CA PRO A 66 -11.13 22.54 32.02
C PRO A 66 -11.86 21.20 31.89
N PHE A 67 -11.47 20.35 30.93
CA PHE A 67 -12.11 19.05 30.69
C PHE A 67 -11.62 17.95 31.63
N ALA A 68 -10.48 18.15 32.30
CA ALA A 68 -9.89 17.20 33.23
C ALA A 68 -10.69 17.01 34.54
N ASN A 69 -11.60 17.95 34.86
CA ASN A 69 -12.48 17.86 36.04
C ASN A 69 -13.80 17.10 35.77
N SER A 70 -14.03 16.62 34.54
CA SER A 70 -15.25 15.89 34.21
C SER A 70 -15.10 14.39 34.50
N ALA A 71 -16.15 13.77 35.05
CA ALA A 71 -16.12 12.36 35.44
C ALA A 71 -15.64 11.46 34.28
N GLU A 72 -14.65 10.60 34.55
CA GLU A 72 -13.94 9.74 33.59
C GLU A 72 -14.88 9.02 32.60
N GLN A 73 -16.05 8.57 33.07
CA GLN A 73 -17.06 7.92 32.22
C GLN A 73 -17.75 8.89 31.25
N ALA A 74 -18.17 10.08 31.72
CA ALA A 74 -18.78 11.09 30.86
C ALA A 74 -17.77 11.65 29.85
N LEU A 75 -16.50 11.80 30.27
CA LEU A 75 -15.43 12.27 29.40
C LEU A 75 -15.08 11.26 28.30
N GLY A 76 -15.02 9.96 28.60
CA GLY A 76 -14.75 8.94 27.58
C GLY A 76 -15.79 8.94 26.44
N TRP A 77 -17.08 9.01 26.78
CA TRP A 77 -18.16 9.11 25.80
C TRP A 77 -18.14 10.45 25.06
N ALA A 78 -18.04 11.57 25.79
CA ALA A 78 -18.02 12.91 25.20
C ALA A 78 -16.83 13.11 24.26
N TRP A 79 -15.65 12.62 24.65
CA TRP A 79 -14.44 12.67 23.83
C TRP A 79 -14.61 11.82 22.57
N THR A 80 -15.04 10.56 22.71
CA THR A 80 -15.24 9.66 21.57
C THR A 80 -16.22 10.25 20.56
N PHE A 81 -17.41 10.67 21.01
CA PHE A 81 -18.40 11.29 20.11
C PHE A 81 -17.96 12.64 19.58
N GLY A 82 -17.25 13.45 20.38
CA GLY A 82 -16.67 14.72 19.97
C GLY A 82 -15.64 14.54 18.86
N THR A 83 -14.70 13.61 19.02
CA THR A 83 -13.72 13.26 17.99
C THR A 83 -14.40 12.74 16.74
N LEU A 84 -15.40 11.87 16.84
CA LEU A 84 -16.18 11.40 15.68
C LEU A 84 -16.88 12.57 14.96
N GLY A 85 -17.45 13.50 15.72
CA GLY A 85 -18.03 14.74 15.19
C GLY A 85 -17.00 15.57 14.43
N LEU A 86 -15.81 15.77 14.99
CA LEU A 86 -14.70 16.47 14.33
C LEU A 86 -14.29 15.79 13.03
N VAL A 87 -14.21 14.45 12.99
CA VAL A 87 -13.92 13.70 11.76
C VAL A 87 -15.01 13.89 10.71
N VAL A 88 -16.28 13.88 11.11
CA VAL A 88 -17.41 14.12 10.20
C VAL A 88 -17.32 15.53 9.60
N VAL A 89 -17.09 16.55 10.43
CA VAL A 89 -16.93 17.94 9.96
C VAL A 89 -15.72 18.05 9.04
N LEU A 90 -14.58 17.48 9.41
CA LEU A 90 -13.37 17.46 8.59
C LEU A 90 -13.62 16.83 7.22
N GLY A 91 -14.27 15.66 7.18
CA GLY A 91 -14.63 14.98 5.94
C GLY A 91 -15.59 15.78 5.07
N LEU A 92 -16.56 16.47 5.68
CA LEU A 92 -17.49 17.37 4.97
C LEU A 92 -16.78 18.59 4.38
N VAL A 93 -15.85 19.20 5.13
CA VAL A 93 -15.08 20.36 4.65
C VAL A 93 -14.12 19.93 3.54
N ALA A 94 -13.40 18.81 3.71
CA ALA A 94 -12.51 18.26 2.69
C ALA A 94 -13.26 17.91 1.39
N ALA A 95 -14.46 17.33 1.49
CA ALA A 95 -15.30 17.03 0.34
C ALA A 95 -15.77 18.30 -0.41
N ARG A 96 -16.07 19.37 0.32
CA ARG A 96 -16.41 20.68 -0.29
C ARG A 96 -15.20 21.39 -0.89
N ALA A 97 -14.01 21.14 -0.35
CA ALA A 97 -12.74 21.73 -0.79
C ALA A 97 -12.15 21.08 -2.06
N LEU A 98 -12.82 20.09 -2.64
CA LEU A 98 -12.36 19.45 -3.88
C LEU A 98 -12.22 20.46 -5.04
N PRO A 99 -11.20 20.30 -5.91
CA PRO A 99 -11.00 21.19 -7.06
C PRO A 99 -12.21 21.19 -8.00
N GLN A 100 -12.83 22.37 -8.18
CA GLN A 100 -13.98 22.57 -9.06
C GLN A 100 -13.55 22.65 -10.54
N PRO A 101 -14.33 22.15 -11.51
CA PRO A 101 -15.68 21.59 -11.35
C PRO A 101 -15.67 20.11 -10.93
N VAL A 102 -16.52 19.76 -9.96
CA VAL A 102 -16.80 18.36 -9.60
C VAL A 102 -18.10 17.89 -10.25
N SER A 103 -18.15 16.63 -10.69
CA SER A 103 -19.39 16.06 -11.22
C SER A 103 -20.46 15.95 -10.11
N ARG A 104 -21.76 15.95 -10.48
CA ARG A 104 -22.86 15.73 -9.52
C ARG A 104 -22.69 14.44 -8.72
N ARG A 105 -22.21 13.37 -9.37
CA ARG A 105 -21.90 12.10 -8.71
C ARG A 105 -20.78 12.26 -7.68
N THR A 106 -19.67 12.90 -8.06
CA THR A 106 -18.54 13.14 -7.15
C THR A 106 -18.97 13.98 -5.95
N SER A 107 -19.74 15.05 -6.15
CA SER A 107 -20.24 15.90 -5.07
C SER A 107 -21.07 15.13 -4.04
N LEU A 108 -21.94 14.22 -4.49
CA LEU A 108 -22.80 13.42 -3.61
C LEU A 108 -22.06 12.31 -2.85
N LEU A 109 -20.94 11.81 -3.39
CA LEU A 109 -20.20 10.67 -2.86
C LEU A 109 -18.93 11.08 -2.09
N ALA A 110 -18.38 12.28 -2.34
CA ALA A 110 -17.13 12.73 -1.75
C ALA A 110 -17.16 12.76 -0.22
N ALA A 111 -18.23 13.26 0.38
CA ALA A 111 -18.38 13.33 1.84
C ALA A 111 -18.35 11.95 2.52
N PRO A 112 -19.25 10.99 2.20
CA PRO A 112 -19.20 9.69 2.87
C PRO A 112 -17.91 8.91 2.58
N VAL A 113 -17.29 9.08 1.40
CA VAL A 113 -15.97 8.49 1.11
C VAL A 113 -14.88 9.11 1.99
N ALA A 114 -14.80 10.44 2.08
CA ALA A 114 -13.79 11.12 2.89
C ALA A 114 -13.93 10.74 4.38
N ILE A 115 -15.16 10.72 4.91
CA ILE A 115 -15.44 10.30 6.29
C ILE A 115 -15.02 8.85 6.51
N SER A 116 -15.35 7.94 5.59
CA SER A 116 -14.96 6.52 5.70
C SER A 116 -13.44 6.34 5.67
N LEU A 117 -12.73 7.05 4.78
CA LEU A 117 -11.28 7.01 4.70
C LEU A 117 -10.62 7.57 5.97
N LEU A 118 -11.13 8.67 6.51
CA LEU A 118 -10.66 9.21 7.78
C LEU A 118 -10.87 8.20 8.91
N MET A 119 -12.06 7.59 9.02
CA MET A 119 -12.37 6.59 10.05
C MET A 119 -11.51 5.32 9.98
N LEU A 120 -11.04 4.95 8.79
CA LEU A 120 -10.15 3.81 8.60
C LEU A 120 -8.67 4.15 8.85
N SER A 121 -8.32 5.43 8.79
CA SER A 121 -6.93 5.86 8.85
C SER A 121 -6.29 5.65 10.23
N LEU A 122 -5.02 5.25 10.25
CA LEU A 122 -4.18 5.11 11.44
C LEU A 122 -4.19 6.38 12.29
N PRO A 123 -4.03 7.60 11.73
CA PRO A 123 -4.04 8.81 12.54
C PRO A 123 -5.33 9.00 13.34
N VAL A 124 -6.52 8.79 12.73
CA VAL A 124 -7.80 8.90 13.45
C VAL A 124 -7.97 7.78 14.48
N ARG A 125 -7.62 6.54 14.12
CA ARG A 125 -7.66 5.41 15.05
C ARG A 125 -6.77 5.65 16.26
N ASN A 126 -5.55 6.13 16.05
CA ASN A 126 -4.63 6.49 17.12
C ASN A 126 -5.16 7.67 17.93
N THR A 127 -5.80 8.65 17.29
CA THR A 127 -6.40 9.80 17.99
C THR A 127 -7.52 9.36 18.93
N LEU A 128 -8.38 8.45 18.49
CA LEU A 128 -9.46 7.86 19.30
C LEU A 128 -8.94 6.96 20.41
N HIS A 129 -7.84 6.24 20.18
CA HIS A 129 -7.22 5.36 21.17
C HIS A 129 -6.42 6.14 22.22
N LEU A 130 -5.68 7.18 21.81
CA LEU A 130 -4.80 7.95 22.68
C LEU A 130 -5.52 9.11 23.37
N GLY A 131 -6.62 9.61 22.80
CA GLY A 131 -7.30 10.81 23.30
C GLY A 131 -6.66 12.12 22.82
N GLN A 132 -6.09 12.12 21.62
CA GLN A 132 -5.31 13.25 21.10
C GLN A 132 -6.18 14.32 20.40
N THR A 133 -5.64 15.54 20.27
CA THR A 133 -6.34 16.69 19.64
C THR A 133 -5.94 16.95 18.19
N SER A 134 -5.14 16.08 17.57
CA SER A 134 -4.48 16.32 16.29
C SER A 134 -5.41 16.50 15.07
N ILE A 135 -6.69 16.14 15.18
CA ILE A 135 -7.70 16.45 14.16
C ILE A 135 -8.01 17.96 14.13
N ILE A 136 -7.94 18.64 15.28
CA ILE A 136 -8.33 20.04 15.44
C ILE A 136 -7.44 20.98 14.61
N PRO A 137 -6.09 20.92 14.68
CA PRO A 137 -5.23 21.77 13.84
C PRO A 137 -5.54 21.64 12.35
N VAL A 138 -5.72 20.40 11.86
CA VAL A 138 -6.06 20.12 10.46
C VAL A 138 -7.39 20.75 10.09
N LEU A 139 -8.42 20.55 10.93
CA LEU A 139 -9.75 21.11 10.72
C LEU A 139 -9.74 22.64 10.70
N LEU A 140 -9.06 23.29 11.65
CA LEU A 140 -8.94 24.74 11.73
C LEU A 140 -8.29 25.33 10.47
N VAL A 141 -7.24 24.70 9.96
CA VAL A 141 -6.61 25.11 8.69
C VAL A 141 -7.56 24.95 7.51
N LEU A 142 -8.30 23.84 7.43
CA LEU A 142 -9.27 23.63 6.34
C LEU A 142 -10.42 24.64 6.42
N LEU A 143 -10.95 24.91 7.61
CA LEU A 143 -11.99 25.93 7.82
C LEU A 143 -11.47 27.33 7.45
N GLY A 144 -10.25 27.67 7.88
CA GLY A 144 -9.59 28.93 7.53
C GLY A 144 -9.35 29.08 6.03
N CYS A 145 -9.01 27.99 5.33
CA CYS A 145 -8.75 28.02 3.90
C CYS A 145 -10.01 28.04 3.02
N PHE A 146 -11.08 27.35 3.45
CA PHE A 146 -12.24 27.03 2.59
C PHE A 146 -13.62 27.48 3.12
N ALA A 147 -13.81 27.66 4.42
CA ALA A 147 -15.14 27.94 4.99
C ALA A 147 -15.32 29.41 5.39
N VAL A 148 -14.31 30.01 6.01
CA VAL A 148 -14.40 31.37 6.56
C VAL A 148 -14.23 32.43 5.47
N ARG A 149 -15.09 33.46 5.52
CA ARG A 149 -14.98 34.65 4.67
C ARG A 149 -14.08 35.68 5.36
N GLY A 150 -13.06 36.15 4.64
CA GLY A 150 -12.15 37.21 5.10
C GLY A 150 -10.77 36.71 5.54
N GLN A 151 -9.74 37.43 5.13
CA GLN A 151 -8.34 37.03 5.35
C GLN A 151 -7.95 37.02 6.84
N ARG A 152 -8.43 37.98 7.65
CA ARG A 152 -8.08 38.05 9.08
C ARG A 152 -8.63 36.85 9.84
N ALA A 153 -9.93 36.56 9.73
CA ALA A 153 -10.56 35.42 10.39
C ALA A 153 -9.96 34.06 9.94
N SER A 154 -9.59 33.94 8.65
CA SER A 154 -8.79 32.81 8.14
C SER A 154 -7.46 32.67 8.88
N GLY A 155 -6.73 33.78 9.05
CA GLY A 155 -5.47 33.82 9.80
C GLY A 155 -5.65 33.49 11.29
N ILE A 156 -6.72 33.94 11.95
CA ILE A 156 -7.02 33.58 13.35
C ILE A 156 -7.10 32.06 13.52
N LEU A 157 -7.90 31.38 12.68
CA LEU A 157 -8.05 29.92 12.77
C LEU A 157 -6.73 29.19 12.55
N ILE A 158 -5.93 29.61 11.56
CA ILE A 158 -4.63 28.99 11.27
C ILE A 158 -3.62 29.32 12.38
N GLY A 159 -3.70 30.49 13.00
CA GLY A 159 -2.86 30.87 14.14
C GLY A 159 -3.19 30.07 15.40
N LEU A 160 -4.47 29.80 15.67
CA LEU A 160 -4.89 28.86 16.73
C LEU A 160 -4.43 27.43 16.44
N ALA A 161 -4.52 27.00 15.18
CA ALA A 161 -3.98 25.71 14.76
C ALA A 161 -2.46 25.63 14.99
N ALA A 162 -1.73 26.71 14.72
CA ALA A 162 -0.30 26.81 14.99
C ALA A 162 0.02 26.80 16.50
N ALA A 163 -0.83 27.36 17.35
CA ALA A 163 -0.64 27.30 18.80
C ALA A 163 -0.82 25.88 19.35
N LEU A 164 -1.69 25.07 18.72
CA LEU A 164 -1.85 23.65 19.02
C LEU A 164 -0.75 22.78 18.38
N GLN A 165 -0.29 23.14 17.19
CA GLN A 165 0.74 22.43 16.44
C GLN A 165 1.66 23.43 15.72
N PRO A 166 2.82 23.79 16.29
CA PRO A 166 3.67 24.90 15.82
C PRO A 166 4.12 24.80 14.36
N THR A 167 4.26 23.58 13.84
CA THR A 167 4.67 23.35 12.44
C THR A 167 3.66 23.90 11.42
N VAL A 168 2.42 24.16 11.83
CA VAL A 168 1.39 24.82 11.00
C VAL A 168 1.77 26.26 10.65
N LEU A 169 2.76 26.89 11.31
CA LEU A 169 3.34 28.16 10.88
C LEU A 169 3.84 28.14 9.42
N LEU A 170 4.19 26.97 8.87
CA LEU A 170 4.59 26.81 7.47
C LEU A 170 3.48 27.08 6.45
N PHE A 171 2.23 27.27 6.91
CA PHE A 171 1.15 27.80 6.07
C PHE A 171 1.30 29.30 5.78
N ALA A 172 2.09 30.05 6.57
CA ALA A 172 2.32 31.47 6.33
C ALA A 172 2.94 31.76 4.94
N PRO A 173 4.02 31.06 4.51
CA PRO A 173 4.52 31.16 3.14
C PRO A 173 3.45 30.86 2.06
N LEU A 174 2.65 29.80 2.25
CA LEU A 174 1.59 29.45 1.30
C LEU A 174 0.58 30.61 1.17
N LEU A 175 0.12 31.16 2.30
CA LEU A 175 -0.81 32.30 2.32
C LEU A 175 -0.19 33.57 1.73
N TRP A 176 1.09 33.84 2.04
CA TRP A 176 1.81 35.00 1.52
C TRP A 176 1.91 34.98 0.00
N PHE A 177 2.41 33.89 -0.57
CA PHE A 177 2.63 33.75 -2.00
C PHE A 177 1.35 33.50 -2.82
N THR A 178 0.22 33.28 -2.15
CA THR A 178 -1.13 33.24 -2.76
C THR A 178 -1.93 34.54 -2.55
N GLY A 179 -1.29 35.59 -2.04
CA GLY A 179 -1.88 36.94 -1.94
C GLY A 179 -2.70 37.21 -0.68
N ARG A 180 -2.70 36.29 0.30
CA ARG A 180 -3.46 36.39 1.56
C ARG A 180 -2.64 37.03 2.68
N LYS A 181 -2.00 38.19 2.42
CA LYS A 181 -1.06 38.84 3.37
C LYS A 181 -1.70 39.21 4.71
N LYS A 182 -2.96 39.66 4.73
CA LYS A 182 -3.66 39.98 5.99
C LYS A 182 -3.91 38.73 6.84
N ALA A 183 -4.03 37.56 6.21
CA ALA A 183 -4.14 36.29 6.92
C ALA A 183 -2.83 35.93 7.61
N VAL A 184 -1.68 36.16 6.95
CA VAL A 184 -0.35 35.94 7.55
C VAL A 184 -0.14 36.80 8.79
N GLY A 185 -0.47 38.09 8.72
CA GLY A 185 -0.37 38.98 9.89
C GLY A 185 -1.27 38.51 11.05
N SER A 186 -2.52 38.14 10.75
CA SER A 186 -3.46 37.65 11.77
C SER A 186 -3.06 36.29 12.35
N LEU A 187 -2.48 35.41 11.53
CA LEU A 187 -1.93 34.11 11.93
C LEU A 187 -0.80 34.31 12.93
N GLY A 188 0.19 35.14 12.58
CA GLY A 188 1.33 35.44 13.46
C GLY A 188 0.88 36.06 14.78
N ALA A 189 -0.01 37.06 14.72
CA ALA A 189 -0.55 37.72 15.92
C ALA A 189 -1.32 36.75 16.83
N THR A 190 -2.15 35.88 16.26
CA THR A 190 -2.94 34.90 17.04
C THR A 190 -2.04 33.84 17.67
N PHE A 191 -1.06 33.32 16.93
CA PHE A 191 -0.07 32.37 17.45
C PHE A 191 0.72 32.98 18.60
N ALA A 192 1.22 34.20 18.43
CA ALA A 192 1.96 34.91 19.46
C ALA A 192 1.11 35.16 20.71
N ALA A 193 -0.13 35.64 20.54
CA ALA A 193 -1.05 35.88 21.65
C ALA A 193 -1.42 34.59 22.42
N ALA A 194 -1.73 33.50 21.71
CA ALA A 194 -2.06 32.22 22.31
C ALA A 194 -0.84 31.61 23.06
N THR A 195 0.35 31.70 22.47
CA THR A 195 1.58 31.21 23.09
C THR A 195 1.97 32.04 24.31
N ALA A 196 1.83 33.37 24.25
CA ALA A 196 2.06 34.25 25.38
C ALA A 196 1.06 34.00 26.52
N ALA A 197 -0.21 33.76 26.20
CA ALA A 197 -1.22 33.37 27.19
C ALA A 197 -0.88 32.04 27.87
N ALA A 198 -0.38 31.06 27.11
CA ALA A 198 0.10 29.79 27.68
C ALA A 198 1.33 29.99 28.58
N TRP A 199 2.28 30.83 28.17
CA TRP A 199 3.45 31.20 28.99
C TRP A 199 3.06 31.90 30.29
N ALA A 200 2.07 32.81 30.23
CA ALA A 200 1.58 33.52 31.42
C ALA A 200 0.83 32.60 32.38
N ALA A 201 0.05 31.65 31.88
CA ALA A 201 -0.71 30.72 32.69
C ALA A 201 0.11 29.53 33.21
N MET A 202 1.12 29.09 32.44
CA MET A 202 1.91 27.87 32.69
C MET A 202 3.40 28.10 32.33
N PRO A 203 4.13 28.94 33.10
CA PRO A 203 5.50 29.36 32.73
C PRO A 203 6.51 28.21 32.73
N HIS A 204 6.44 27.34 33.75
CA HIS A 204 7.32 26.18 33.88
C HIS A 204 7.13 25.21 32.70
N ASP A 205 5.90 24.76 32.47
CA ASP A 205 5.55 23.86 31.36
C ASP A 205 5.95 24.44 30.00
N SER A 206 5.76 25.75 29.83
CA SER A 206 6.12 26.39 28.58
C SER A 206 7.64 26.48 28.38
N THR A 207 8.41 26.67 29.45
CA THR A 207 9.87 26.60 29.40
C THR A 207 10.33 25.17 29.07
N THR A 208 9.74 24.17 29.72
CA THR A 208 10.02 22.75 29.45
C THR A 208 9.77 22.37 28.01
N TYR A 209 8.65 22.79 27.41
CA TYR A 209 8.33 22.45 26.02
C TYR A 209 9.21 23.17 24.99
N TRP A 210 9.41 24.48 25.15
CA TRP A 210 10.10 25.30 24.13
C TRP A 210 11.61 25.27 24.26
N VAL A 211 12.15 25.15 25.48
CA VAL A 211 13.58 25.25 25.77
C VAL A 211 14.18 23.87 26.03
N HIS A 212 13.64 23.11 26.98
CA HIS A 212 14.23 21.81 27.35
C HIS A 212 13.96 20.73 26.30
N HIS A 213 12.74 20.68 25.77
CA HIS A 213 12.33 19.71 24.76
C HIS A 213 12.19 20.35 23.37
N LEU A 214 12.99 21.36 22.98
CA LEU A 214 13.01 22.01 21.64
C LEU A 214 11.76 21.74 20.75
N ALA A 215 10.60 22.26 21.16
CA ALA A 215 9.28 22.05 20.53
C ALA A 215 8.69 20.62 20.61
N GLY A 216 8.81 19.99 21.77
CA GLY A 216 8.31 18.65 22.08
C GLY A 216 9.17 17.47 21.60
N ALA A 217 10.43 17.70 21.26
CA ALA A 217 11.39 16.63 20.97
C ALA A 217 11.74 15.86 22.26
N GLY A 218 11.46 14.55 22.29
CA GLY A 218 11.72 13.68 23.45
C GLY A 218 10.52 13.45 24.38
N LEU A 219 9.42 14.20 24.21
CA LEU A 219 8.18 13.96 24.97
C LEU A 219 7.41 12.76 24.41
N GLY A 220 6.79 11.96 25.26
CA GLY A 220 5.92 10.82 24.92
C GLY A 220 6.69 9.52 24.72
N ALA A 221 7.67 9.55 23.83
CA ALA A 221 8.55 8.42 23.52
C ALA A 221 9.90 8.92 23.03
N SER A 222 10.87 8.00 22.92
CA SER A 222 12.18 8.31 22.38
C SER A 222 12.07 8.91 20.97
N PRO A 223 12.90 9.91 20.60
CA PRO A 223 12.82 10.57 19.30
C PRO A 223 13.04 9.64 18.09
N ASP A 224 13.72 8.52 18.27
CA ASP A 224 13.95 7.46 17.26
C ASP A 224 12.78 6.46 17.15
N ALA A 225 11.79 6.51 18.05
CA ALA A 225 10.67 5.58 18.06
C ALA A 225 9.92 5.56 16.72
N ASN A 226 9.44 4.38 16.30
CA ASN A 226 8.66 4.18 15.07
C ASN A 226 7.37 5.02 14.99
N ALA A 227 6.89 5.49 16.13
CA ALA A 227 5.76 6.43 16.20
C ALA A 227 6.12 7.83 15.66
N ASN A 228 7.40 8.23 15.71
CA ASN A 228 7.91 9.47 15.15
C ASN A 228 8.24 9.31 13.66
N GLN A 229 7.48 9.98 12.81
CA GLN A 229 7.59 9.96 11.35
C GLN A 229 8.15 11.29 10.79
N SER A 230 9.07 11.93 11.51
CA SER A 230 9.82 13.11 11.05
C SER A 230 11.17 12.76 10.42
N LEU A 231 11.78 13.69 9.69
CA LEU A 231 13.16 13.57 9.18
C LEU A 231 14.16 13.34 10.31
N HIS A 232 14.00 14.05 11.43
CA HIS A 232 14.84 13.89 12.61
C HIS A 232 14.78 12.45 13.14
N GLY A 233 13.58 11.92 13.39
CA GLY A 233 13.42 10.53 13.85
C GLY A 233 13.96 9.51 12.85
N ALA A 234 13.88 9.79 11.55
CA ALA A 234 14.45 8.93 10.52
C ALA A 234 15.99 8.91 10.55
N LEU A 235 16.64 10.06 10.78
CA LEU A 235 18.10 10.15 10.89
C LEU A 235 18.60 9.41 12.13
N LEU A 236 17.91 9.56 13.26
CA LEU A 236 18.23 8.82 14.49
C LEU A 236 18.10 7.31 14.30
N ARG A 237 17.04 6.83 13.63
CA ARG A 237 16.89 5.40 13.28
C ARG A 237 17.96 4.87 12.33
N LEU A 238 18.68 5.75 11.62
CA LEU A 238 19.83 5.38 10.80
C LEU A 238 21.15 5.35 11.61
N GLY A 239 21.09 5.63 12.92
CA GLY A 239 22.24 5.65 13.82
C GLY A 239 23.04 6.95 13.78
N LEU A 240 22.47 8.05 13.24
CA LEU A 240 23.11 9.35 13.26
C LEU A 240 22.75 10.09 14.55
N GLU A 241 23.76 10.55 15.29
CA GLU A 241 23.59 11.31 16.53
C GLU A 241 24.58 12.47 16.61
N GLY A 242 24.28 13.48 17.43
CA GLY A 242 25.18 14.61 17.71
C GLY A 242 25.15 15.74 16.64
N PRO A 243 26.20 16.57 16.53
CA PRO A 243 26.17 17.77 15.69
C PRO A 243 25.93 17.51 14.19
N LEU A 244 26.37 16.34 13.69
CA LEU A 244 26.16 15.94 12.31
C LEU A 244 24.68 15.66 12.02
N GLU A 245 24.00 14.98 12.93
CA GLU A 245 22.56 14.71 12.84
C GLU A 245 21.78 16.01 12.79
N ILE A 246 22.02 16.93 13.73
CA ILE A 246 21.36 18.24 13.78
C ILE A 246 21.64 19.04 12.50
N GLY A 247 22.90 19.11 12.06
CA GLY A 247 23.29 19.82 10.85
C GLY A 247 22.59 19.27 9.60
N LEU A 248 22.53 17.95 9.46
CA LEU A 248 21.86 17.28 8.35
C LEU A 248 20.34 17.45 8.43
N PHE A 249 19.74 17.32 9.62
CA PHE A 249 18.33 17.57 9.85
C PHE A 249 17.93 18.99 9.43
N LEU A 250 18.68 20.01 9.84
CA LEU A 250 18.41 21.41 9.49
C LEU A 250 18.56 21.64 7.98
N ALA A 251 19.63 21.11 7.36
CA ALA A 251 19.85 21.25 5.93
C ALA A 251 18.76 20.56 5.09
N LEU A 252 18.41 19.32 5.42
CA LEU A 252 17.35 18.57 4.75
C LEU A 252 15.99 19.24 4.98
N SER A 253 15.71 19.69 6.20
CA SER A 253 14.46 20.38 6.52
C SER A 253 14.32 21.69 5.76
N ALA A 254 15.40 22.48 5.63
CA ALA A 254 15.40 23.70 4.82
C ALA A 254 15.15 23.38 3.34
N ALA A 255 15.79 22.34 2.78
CA ALA A 255 15.59 21.91 1.41
C ALA A 255 14.14 21.43 1.16
N VAL A 256 13.61 20.58 2.05
CA VAL A 256 12.25 20.05 1.98
C VAL A 256 11.23 21.17 2.10
N ALA A 257 11.41 22.10 3.04
CA ALA A 257 10.55 23.26 3.20
C ALA A 257 10.57 24.15 1.95
N ALA A 258 11.75 24.48 1.43
CA ALA A 258 11.88 25.33 0.24
C ALA A 258 11.24 24.70 -1.00
N LEU A 259 11.58 23.44 -1.32
CA LEU A 259 11.08 22.75 -2.51
C LEU A 259 9.58 22.42 -2.39
N GLY A 260 9.17 21.88 -1.23
CA GLY A 260 7.80 21.47 -0.97
C GLY A 260 6.83 22.65 -0.93
N LEU A 261 7.20 23.77 -0.30
CA LEU A 261 6.36 24.98 -0.27
C LEU A 261 6.30 25.67 -1.63
N ARG A 262 7.41 25.75 -2.38
CA ARG A 262 7.39 26.24 -3.77
C ARG A 262 6.41 25.46 -4.62
N ARG A 263 6.42 24.13 -4.47
CA ARG A 263 5.50 23.22 -5.16
C ARG A 263 4.05 23.38 -4.71
N ALA A 264 3.81 23.51 -3.40
CA ALA A 264 2.47 23.79 -2.85
C ALA A 264 1.90 25.10 -3.40
N VAL A 265 2.70 26.18 -3.41
CA VAL A 265 2.32 27.49 -3.99
C VAL A 265 1.98 27.36 -5.47
N ARG A 266 2.77 26.58 -6.24
CA ARG A 266 2.49 26.31 -7.66
C ARG A 266 1.12 25.66 -7.85
N TYR A 267 0.78 24.63 -7.07
CA TYR A 267 -0.54 23.98 -7.16
C TYR A 267 -1.68 24.86 -6.65
N ALA A 268 -1.43 25.72 -5.66
CA ALA A 268 -2.42 26.70 -5.22
C ALA A 268 -2.76 27.69 -6.35
N ARG A 269 -1.73 28.21 -7.05
CA ARG A 269 -1.90 29.10 -8.22
C ARG A 269 -2.56 28.41 -9.40
N ASP A 270 -2.34 27.11 -9.57
CA ASP A 270 -3.02 26.26 -10.54
C ASP A 270 -4.50 26.00 -10.19
N GLY A 271 -5.00 26.49 -9.05
CA GLY A 271 -6.40 26.32 -8.63
C GLY A 271 -6.67 25.00 -7.90
N GLN A 272 -5.62 24.36 -7.35
CA GLN A 272 -5.69 23.12 -6.57
C GLN A 272 -5.33 23.38 -5.10
N LEU A 273 -6.07 24.28 -4.44
CA LEU A 273 -5.76 24.73 -3.08
C LEU A 273 -5.75 23.58 -2.05
N LEU A 274 -6.64 22.60 -2.15
CA LEU A 274 -6.67 21.46 -1.21
C LEU A 274 -5.42 20.58 -1.34
N LEU A 275 -4.93 20.38 -2.57
CA LEU A 275 -3.65 19.71 -2.79
C LEU A 275 -2.51 20.53 -2.19
N ALA A 276 -2.48 21.86 -2.40
CA ALA A 276 -1.47 22.72 -1.82
C ALA A 276 -1.46 22.65 -0.28
N VAL A 277 -2.62 22.68 0.36
CA VAL A 277 -2.78 22.51 1.82
C VAL A 277 -2.24 21.15 2.27
N ALA A 278 -2.58 20.07 1.56
CA ALA A 278 -2.05 18.74 1.86
C ALA A 278 -0.52 18.68 1.76
N LEU A 279 0.07 19.25 0.70
CA LEU A 279 1.52 19.28 0.52
C LEU A 279 2.23 20.12 1.59
N THR A 280 1.69 21.28 1.95
CA THR A 280 2.21 22.09 3.05
C THR A 280 2.17 21.33 4.37
N GLY A 281 1.08 20.59 4.64
CA GLY A 281 1.00 19.72 5.82
C GLY A 281 2.01 18.56 5.80
N CYS A 282 2.22 17.91 4.65
CA CYS A 282 3.27 16.88 4.51
C CYS A 282 4.68 17.44 4.77
N VAL A 283 4.95 18.67 4.31
CA VAL A 283 6.20 19.37 4.63
C VAL A 283 6.29 19.64 6.13
N ALA A 284 5.22 20.16 6.74
CA ALA A 284 5.19 20.50 8.16
C ALA A 284 5.46 19.30 9.08
N VAL A 285 4.96 18.14 8.71
CA VAL A 285 5.25 16.86 9.37
C VAL A 285 6.71 16.44 9.16
N ALA A 286 7.20 16.48 7.93
CA ALA A 286 8.54 16.00 7.63
C ALA A 286 9.64 16.80 8.33
N VAL A 287 9.50 18.14 8.40
CA VAL A 287 10.52 19.05 8.94
C VAL A 287 10.38 19.32 10.44
N SER A 288 9.37 18.75 11.09
CA SER A 288 9.21 18.87 12.53
C SER A 288 10.29 18.07 13.27
N PRO A 289 10.75 18.50 14.46
CA PRO A 289 11.60 17.66 15.30
C PRO A 289 10.92 16.32 15.64
N THR A 290 9.64 16.33 15.96
CA THR A 290 8.83 15.15 16.24
C THR A 290 7.48 15.21 15.53
N SER A 291 7.11 14.15 14.84
CA SER A 291 5.80 14.03 14.17
C SER A 291 5.19 12.68 14.43
N TRP A 292 4.34 12.64 15.45
CA TRP A 292 3.64 11.43 15.88
C TRP A 292 2.63 10.95 14.84
N GLN A 293 2.38 9.64 14.82
CA GLN A 293 1.42 9.01 13.89
C GLN A 293 0.04 9.67 13.86
N HIS A 294 -0.45 10.19 14.99
CA HIS A 294 -1.75 10.85 15.07
C HIS A 294 -1.78 12.23 14.37
N GLN A 295 -0.62 12.83 14.02
CA GLN A 295 -0.50 14.13 13.34
C GLN A 295 -0.40 14.02 11.80
N LEU A 296 -0.41 12.79 11.26
CA LEU A 296 -0.09 12.52 9.84
C LEU A 296 -1.29 12.64 8.88
N LEU A 297 -2.42 13.19 9.34
CA LEU A 297 -3.66 13.35 8.56
C LEU A 297 -3.49 14.14 7.26
N TRP A 298 -2.49 15.03 7.20
CA TRP A 298 -2.17 15.81 6.01
C TRP A 298 -1.90 14.94 4.78
N LEU A 299 -1.22 13.80 4.97
CA LEU A 299 -0.90 12.87 3.89
C LEU A 299 -2.17 12.26 3.29
N LEU A 300 -3.17 11.95 4.11
CA LEU A 300 -4.45 11.45 3.60
C LEU A 300 -5.14 12.48 2.68
N LEU A 301 -5.03 13.78 2.97
CA LEU A 301 -5.60 14.82 2.09
C LEU A 301 -4.91 14.85 0.71
N ALA A 302 -3.68 14.34 0.58
CA ALA A 302 -2.95 14.30 -0.69
C ALA A 302 -3.58 13.33 -1.72
N VAL A 303 -4.55 12.49 -1.34
CA VAL A 303 -5.32 11.63 -2.28
C VAL A 303 -6.06 12.43 -3.36
N VAL A 304 -6.31 13.72 -3.15
CA VAL A 304 -6.97 14.57 -4.16
C VAL A 304 -6.08 14.89 -5.35
N GLY A 305 -4.76 14.71 -5.19
CA GLY A 305 -3.78 14.90 -6.25
C GLY A 305 -3.93 13.86 -7.35
N ARG A 306 -4.02 14.31 -8.61
CA ARG A 306 -4.14 13.43 -9.77
C ARG A 306 -2.76 13.11 -10.35
N VAL A 307 -2.45 11.82 -10.50
CA VAL A 307 -1.19 11.34 -11.06
C VAL A 307 -1.44 10.52 -12.33
N GLY A 308 -0.51 10.59 -13.28
CA GLY A 308 -0.52 9.77 -14.49
C GLY A 308 -1.52 10.22 -15.55
N LYS A 309 -1.14 10.11 -16.83
CA LYS A 309 -1.97 10.56 -17.96
C LYS A 309 -3.14 9.61 -18.26
N ARG A 310 -2.96 8.31 -18.01
CA ARG A 310 -3.94 7.25 -18.30
C ARG A 310 -4.98 7.14 -17.20
N ALA A 311 -6.20 6.75 -17.57
CA ALA A 311 -7.30 6.55 -16.62
C ALA A 311 -6.96 5.49 -15.55
N SER A 312 -6.24 4.43 -15.91
CA SER A 312 -5.80 3.38 -14.98
C SER A 312 -4.77 3.87 -13.95
N ASP A 313 -3.92 4.83 -14.32
CA ASP A 313 -2.85 5.33 -13.44
C ASP A 313 -3.40 6.31 -12.39
N ARG A 314 -4.60 6.85 -12.59
CA ARG A 314 -5.23 7.82 -11.68
C ARG A 314 -5.46 7.28 -10.27
N TYR A 315 -5.60 5.96 -10.15
CA TYR A 315 -5.86 5.29 -8.88
C TYR A 315 -4.59 4.95 -8.12
N VAL A 316 -3.41 4.97 -8.77
CA VAL A 316 -2.14 4.54 -8.18
C VAL A 316 -1.84 5.32 -6.92
N TRP A 317 -1.88 6.64 -7.02
CA TRP A 317 -1.55 7.52 -5.91
C TRP A 317 -2.58 7.49 -4.78
N PRO A 318 -3.89 7.64 -5.03
CA PRO A 318 -4.90 7.48 -3.99
C PRO A 318 -4.84 6.13 -3.27
N ILE A 319 -4.65 5.03 -4.00
CA ILE A 319 -4.54 3.68 -3.41
C ILE A 319 -3.29 3.60 -2.55
N ALA A 320 -2.13 4.07 -3.04
CA ALA A 320 -0.89 4.04 -2.26
C ALA A 320 -1.04 4.81 -0.95
N VAL A 321 -1.56 6.04 -0.99
CA VAL A 321 -1.79 6.84 0.23
C VAL A 321 -2.78 6.16 1.16
N VAL A 322 -3.90 5.63 0.66
CA VAL A 322 -4.88 4.92 1.49
C VAL A 322 -4.24 3.70 2.16
N LEU A 323 -3.43 2.90 1.45
CA LEU A 323 -2.75 1.75 2.04
C LEU A 323 -1.75 2.18 3.12
N VAL A 324 -0.89 3.17 2.86
CA VAL A 324 0.06 3.73 3.86
C VAL A 324 -0.68 4.28 5.08
N MET A 325 -1.84 4.89 4.89
CA MET A 325 -2.63 5.49 5.95
C MET A 325 -3.53 4.51 6.69
N THR A 326 -3.75 3.28 6.21
CA THR A 326 -4.73 2.34 6.81
C THR A 326 -4.11 1.02 7.27
N LEU A 327 -3.02 0.59 6.64
CA LEU A 327 -2.36 -0.67 6.95
C LEU A 327 -1.06 -0.44 7.75
N PRO A 328 -0.71 -1.36 8.67
CA PRO A 328 0.61 -1.38 9.28
C PRO A 328 1.72 -1.51 8.24
N SER A 329 2.87 -0.87 8.46
CA SER A 329 4.04 -0.90 7.57
C SER A 329 4.52 -2.33 7.27
N LYS A 330 4.42 -3.23 8.26
CA LYS A 330 4.73 -4.66 8.13
C LYS A 330 3.88 -5.39 7.08
N MET A 331 2.66 -4.91 6.78
CA MET A 331 1.84 -5.49 5.70
C MET A 331 2.25 -4.97 4.32
N MET A 332 2.91 -3.81 4.25
CA MET A 332 3.28 -3.14 3.00
C MET A 332 4.69 -3.48 2.53
N LEU A 333 5.59 -3.81 3.44
CA LEU A 333 6.99 -4.14 3.14
C LEU A 333 7.42 -5.43 3.88
N PRO A 334 8.26 -6.29 3.26
CA PRO A 334 8.77 -7.50 3.90
C PRO A 334 9.52 -7.23 5.20
N ASN A 335 9.52 -8.21 6.11
CA ASN A 335 10.28 -8.15 7.36
C ASN A 335 11.71 -8.65 7.14
N MET A 336 12.56 -7.81 6.55
CA MET A 336 13.98 -8.08 6.31
C MET A 336 14.79 -6.91 6.85
N SER A 337 15.91 -7.19 7.53
CA SER A 337 16.81 -6.17 8.13
C SER A 337 17.16 -5.04 7.14
N VAL A 338 17.48 -5.41 5.90
CA VAL A 338 17.82 -4.47 4.81
C VAL A 338 16.67 -3.50 4.48
N LEU A 339 15.41 -3.89 4.70
CA LEU A 339 14.23 -3.08 4.40
C LEU A 339 13.64 -2.35 5.62
N GLU A 340 14.20 -2.54 6.82
CA GLU A 340 13.68 -1.91 8.05
C GLU A 340 13.69 -0.39 7.97
N PRO A 341 14.77 0.28 7.50
CA PRO A 341 14.76 1.73 7.37
C PRO A 341 13.67 2.23 6.42
N LEU A 342 13.37 1.49 5.35
CA LEU A 342 12.29 1.82 4.42
C LEU A 342 10.92 1.59 5.04
N ARG A 343 10.75 0.46 5.73
CA ARG A 343 9.49 0.05 6.37
C ARG A 343 9.09 0.99 7.50
N ASP A 344 10.04 1.32 8.35
CA ASP A 344 9.77 2.06 9.57
C ASP A 344 9.58 3.56 9.28
N ASN A 345 10.02 4.02 8.10
CA ASN A 345 9.81 5.37 7.59
C ASN A 345 8.76 5.46 6.45
N VAL A 346 7.95 4.42 6.21
CA VAL A 346 7.07 4.38 5.02
C VAL A 346 6.10 5.56 4.94
N ILE A 347 5.62 6.06 6.09
CA ILE A 347 4.70 7.20 6.13
C ILE A 347 5.43 8.50 5.83
N LEU A 348 6.59 8.73 6.46
CA LEU A 348 7.46 9.86 6.14
C LEU A 348 7.83 9.88 4.66
N LEU A 349 8.23 8.73 4.11
CA LEU A 349 8.60 8.61 2.70
C LEU A 349 7.42 8.92 1.77
N ALA A 350 6.20 8.52 2.12
CA ALA A 350 5.00 8.92 1.37
C ALA A 350 4.73 10.42 1.48
N ALA A 351 4.95 11.04 2.65
CA ALA A 351 4.82 12.48 2.84
C ALA A 351 5.86 13.26 2.01
N LEU A 352 7.14 12.84 2.04
CA LEU A 352 8.23 13.40 1.22
C LEU A 352 7.95 13.19 -0.28
N ALA A 353 7.50 12.00 -0.68
CA ALA A 353 7.13 11.72 -2.06
C ALA A 353 5.99 12.64 -2.52
N SER A 354 4.98 12.87 -1.69
CA SER A 354 3.91 13.85 -1.97
C SER A 354 4.47 15.25 -2.17
N ALA A 355 5.28 15.71 -1.21
CA ALA A 355 5.78 17.07 -1.14
C ALA A 355 6.82 17.39 -2.22
N LEU A 356 7.60 16.40 -2.68
CA LEU A 356 8.78 16.65 -3.50
C LEU A 356 8.72 15.95 -4.86
N ILE A 357 8.30 14.67 -4.90
CA ILE A 357 8.58 13.79 -6.04
C ILE A 357 7.36 13.62 -6.96
N VAL A 358 6.22 13.20 -6.41
CA VAL A 358 5.06 12.67 -7.14
C VAL A 358 4.53 13.68 -8.15
N PRO A 359 4.57 13.47 -9.48
CA PRO A 359 4.22 14.49 -10.46
C PRO A 359 2.69 14.66 -10.60
N PHE A 360 2.08 15.44 -9.70
CA PHE A 360 0.67 15.80 -9.82
C PHE A 360 0.41 16.60 -11.09
N LEU A 361 -0.66 16.26 -11.79
CA LEU A 361 -1.04 16.93 -13.01
C LEU A 361 -1.56 18.33 -12.70
N SER A 362 -1.06 19.32 -13.46
CA SER A 362 -1.62 20.67 -13.47
C SER A 362 -3.00 20.65 -14.14
N ARG A 363 -3.88 21.55 -13.71
CA ARG A 363 -5.22 21.76 -14.26
C ARG A 363 -5.20 22.26 -15.70
N THR A 364 -4.09 22.85 -16.15
CA THR A 364 -3.90 23.29 -17.54
C THR A 364 -3.60 22.12 -18.48
N ALA A 365 -3.18 20.96 -17.96
CA ALA A 365 -2.94 19.78 -18.78
C ALA A 365 -4.26 19.23 -19.35
N PRO A 366 -4.37 18.96 -20.67
CA PRO A 366 -5.57 18.38 -21.28
C PRO A 366 -6.01 17.08 -20.60
N GLU A 367 -5.03 16.27 -20.20
CA GLU A 367 -5.27 15.00 -19.54
C GLU A 367 -5.85 15.17 -18.12
N TYR A 368 -5.75 16.36 -17.50
CA TYR A 368 -6.30 16.57 -16.16
C TYR A 368 -7.79 16.25 -16.10
N GLN A 369 -8.56 16.73 -17.08
CA GLN A 369 -10.01 16.52 -17.19
C GLN A 369 -10.34 15.25 -17.97
N LYS A 370 -9.65 15.01 -19.09
CA LYS A 370 -9.90 13.88 -19.99
C LYS A 370 -8.69 12.94 -19.99
N PRO A 371 -8.59 12.00 -19.03
CA PRO A 371 -7.47 11.05 -19.01
C PRO A 371 -7.51 10.17 -20.27
N ILE A 372 -6.34 9.69 -20.70
CA ILE A 372 -6.25 8.74 -21.81
C ILE A 372 -7.05 7.49 -21.42
N PRO A 373 -8.10 7.12 -22.19
CA PRO A 373 -8.98 6.03 -21.82
C PRO A 373 -8.22 4.70 -21.81
N THR A 374 -8.62 3.81 -20.92
CA THR A 374 -8.09 2.46 -20.87
C THR A 374 -8.63 1.67 -22.06
N SER A 375 -7.75 1.04 -22.85
CA SER A 375 -8.18 0.18 -23.96
C SER A 375 -8.75 -1.12 -23.42
N TYR A 376 -9.99 -1.41 -23.79
CA TYR A 376 -10.69 -2.64 -23.44
C TYR A 376 -10.81 -3.55 -24.67
N ALA A 377 -10.76 -4.86 -24.45
CA ALA A 377 -11.06 -5.84 -25.49
C ALA A 377 -12.55 -5.83 -25.81
N ASP A 378 -12.89 -6.06 -27.07
CA ASP A 378 -14.27 -6.29 -27.48
C ASP A 378 -14.81 -7.56 -26.82
N PRO A 379 -16.08 -7.57 -26.37
CA PRO A 379 -16.71 -8.77 -25.83
C PRO A 379 -16.69 -9.89 -26.88
N VAL A 380 -16.06 -11.02 -26.53
CA VAL A 380 -16.09 -12.21 -27.37
C VAL A 380 -17.41 -12.95 -27.12
N PRO A 381 -18.15 -13.35 -28.17
CA PRO A 381 -19.36 -14.15 -27.98
C PRO A 381 -19.00 -15.44 -27.22
N ALA A 382 -19.63 -15.61 -26.05
CA ALA A 382 -19.49 -16.83 -25.27
C ALA A 382 -20.49 -17.88 -25.72
N ARG A 383 -20.17 -19.16 -25.45
CA ARG A 383 -21.08 -20.28 -25.70
C ARG A 383 -22.43 -20.07 -25.01
N TRP A 384 -22.43 -19.41 -23.84
CA TRP A 384 -23.61 -19.18 -23.01
C TRP A 384 -23.89 -17.68 -22.88
N LYS A 385 -25.16 -17.28 -23.04
CA LYS A 385 -25.58 -15.87 -23.07
C LYS A 385 -25.32 -15.12 -21.75
N TRP A 386 -25.27 -15.82 -20.61
CA TRP A 386 -24.97 -15.23 -19.30
C TRP A 386 -23.46 -15.11 -19.02
N VAL A 387 -22.58 -15.52 -19.94
CA VAL A 387 -21.12 -15.37 -19.78
C VAL A 387 -20.65 -14.21 -20.68
N PRO A 388 -20.00 -13.17 -20.12
CA PRO A 388 -19.61 -13.00 -18.71
C PRO A 388 -20.79 -12.68 -17.78
N LEU A 389 -20.77 -13.23 -16.55
CA LEU A 389 -21.78 -13.02 -15.51
C LEU A 389 -21.98 -11.53 -15.17
N PHE A 390 -20.88 -10.77 -15.21
CA PHE A 390 -20.87 -9.34 -14.97
C PHE A 390 -20.35 -8.62 -16.23
N PRO A 391 -21.24 -8.22 -17.16
CA PRO A 391 -20.83 -7.65 -18.46
C PRO A 391 -20.10 -6.30 -18.37
N PHE A 392 -20.07 -5.67 -17.18
CA PHE A 392 -19.26 -4.49 -16.91
C PHE A 392 -17.77 -4.79 -16.64
N TRP A 393 -17.41 -6.04 -16.32
CA TRP A 393 -16.03 -6.48 -16.15
C TRP A 393 -15.37 -6.72 -17.51
N ARG A 394 -14.93 -5.61 -18.12
CA ARG A 394 -14.24 -5.63 -19.42
C ARG A 394 -12.76 -5.92 -19.25
N ARG A 395 -12.20 -6.67 -20.21
CA ARG A 395 -10.78 -7.03 -20.21
C ARG A 395 -9.93 -5.83 -20.63
N VAL A 396 -9.05 -5.38 -19.75
CA VAL A 396 -8.08 -4.32 -20.02
C VAL A 396 -6.90 -4.89 -20.81
N LEU A 397 -6.55 -4.23 -21.91
CA LEU A 397 -5.48 -4.65 -22.82
C LEU A 397 -4.12 -4.06 -22.47
N THR A 398 -4.12 -2.93 -21.76
CA THR A 398 -2.91 -2.20 -21.40
C THR A 398 -2.20 -2.84 -20.20
N ARG A 399 -0.89 -2.60 -20.11
CA ARG A 399 -0.08 -2.98 -18.94
C ARG A 399 -0.68 -2.39 -17.66
N PRO A 400 -0.90 -3.18 -16.60
CA PRO A 400 -1.21 -2.64 -15.29
C PRO A 400 -0.06 -1.77 -14.79
N ASN A 401 -0.35 -0.89 -13.83
CA ASN A 401 0.68 -0.12 -13.17
C ASN A 401 1.49 -1.03 -12.22
N LEU A 402 2.81 -1.07 -12.38
CA LEU A 402 3.68 -1.97 -11.62
C LEU A 402 3.54 -1.78 -10.11
N LEU A 403 3.47 -0.53 -9.64
CA LEU A 403 3.36 -0.24 -8.20
C LEU A 403 2.08 -0.84 -7.62
N LEU A 404 0.95 -0.72 -8.32
CA LEU A 404 -0.30 -1.32 -7.89
C LEU A 404 -0.25 -2.85 -7.87
N GLU A 405 0.41 -3.47 -8.84
CA GLU A 405 0.57 -4.93 -8.87
C GLU A 405 1.48 -5.41 -7.72
N LEU A 406 2.59 -4.72 -7.47
CA LEU A 406 3.48 -5.04 -6.35
C LEU A 406 2.78 -4.86 -5.00
N LEU A 407 2.02 -3.77 -4.82
CA LEU A 407 1.23 -3.54 -3.61
C LEU A 407 0.12 -4.60 -3.45
N LEU A 408 -0.57 -4.97 -4.54
CA LEU A 408 -1.60 -6.01 -4.52
C LEU A 408 -0.99 -7.36 -4.10
N ILE A 409 0.14 -7.75 -4.69
CA ILE A 409 0.85 -8.98 -4.34
C ILE A 409 1.29 -8.95 -2.88
N ARG A 410 1.89 -7.84 -2.43
CA ARG A 410 2.44 -7.73 -1.07
C ARG A 410 1.37 -7.70 0.01
N VAL A 411 0.35 -6.85 -0.15
CA VAL A 411 -0.79 -6.78 0.77
C VAL A 411 -1.57 -8.09 0.75
N GLY A 412 -1.79 -8.67 -0.44
CA GLY A 412 -2.43 -9.98 -0.60
C GLY A 412 -1.66 -11.10 0.10
N TYR A 413 -0.33 -11.13 -0.04
CA TYR A 413 0.52 -12.08 0.67
C TYR A 413 0.49 -11.86 2.19
N SER A 414 0.46 -10.61 2.65
CA SER A 414 0.33 -10.33 4.09
C SER A 414 -1.02 -10.76 4.65
N ALA A 415 -2.11 -10.55 3.90
CA ALA A 415 -3.45 -11.02 4.27
C ALA A 415 -3.52 -12.56 4.27
N TYR A 416 -2.87 -13.19 3.29
CA TYR A 416 -2.70 -14.64 3.22
C TYR A 416 -2.02 -15.18 4.48
N GLN A 417 -0.89 -14.60 4.89
CA GLN A 417 -0.17 -15.00 6.09
C GLN A 417 -1.02 -14.84 7.36
N GLN A 418 -1.70 -13.70 7.52
CA GLN A 418 -2.56 -13.47 8.70
C GLN A 418 -3.74 -14.42 8.76
N THR A 419 -4.38 -14.73 7.63
CA THR A 419 -5.51 -15.67 7.57
C THR A 419 -5.07 -17.08 7.98
N ARG A 420 -3.88 -17.51 7.53
CA ARG A 420 -3.30 -18.81 7.86
C ARG A 420 -2.94 -18.94 9.34
N LEU A 421 -2.50 -17.84 9.98
CA LEU A 421 -2.25 -17.79 11.43
C LEU A 421 -3.57 -17.79 12.24
N ALA A 422 -4.59 -17.09 11.76
CA ALA A 422 -5.90 -17.06 12.42
C ALA A 422 -6.60 -18.42 12.38
N ALA A 423 -6.44 -19.18 11.30
CA ALA A 423 -7.05 -20.51 11.12
C ALA A 423 -6.62 -21.54 12.20
N THR A 424 -5.44 -21.39 12.81
CA THR A 424 -4.96 -22.28 13.89
C THR A 424 -5.22 -21.74 15.30
N GLY A 425 -6.18 -20.83 15.46
CA GLY A 425 -6.50 -20.25 16.77
C GLY A 425 -5.48 -19.23 17.26
N GLY A 426 -4.66 -18.67 16.36
CA GLY A 426 -3.68 -17.63 16.69
C GLY A 426 -2.35 -18.14 17.25
N THR A 427 -2.21 -19.44 17.52
CA THR A 427 -0.95 -20.10 17.89
C THR A 427 -0.68 -21.32 17.00
N ILE A 428 0.53 -21.85 17.03
CA ILE A 428 0.89 -23.10 16.31
C ILE A 428 0.21 -24.31 17.00
N SER A 429 0.02 -24.26 18.31
CA SER A 429 -0.56 -25.35 19.11
C SER A 429 -2.09 -25.42 19.05
N GLY A 430 -2.80 -24.28 18.93
CA GLY A 430 -4.26 -24.23 19.01
C GLY A 430 -5.03 -24.93 17.87
N GLY A 431 -4.34 -25.27 16.77
CA GLY A 431 -4.92 -25.95 15.60
C GLY A 431 -4.35 -27.33 15.27
N ARG A 432 -3.39 -27.83 16.07
CA ARG A 432 -2.65 -29.08 15.79
C ARG A 432 -3.55 -30.31 15.78
N GLU A 433 -4.27 -30.55 16.88
CA GLU A 433 -5.14 -31.73 17.05
C GLU A 433 -6.18 -31.85 15.94
N ARG A 434 -6.83 -30.73 15.57
CA ARG A 434 -7.80 -30.70 14.46
C ARG A 434 -7.14 -31.06 13.12
N ALA A 435 -5.94 -30.55 12.88
CA ALA A 435 -5.22 -30.79 11.64
C ALA A 435 -4.73 -32.24 11.52
N GLU A 436 -4.28 -32.84 12.62
CA GLU A 436 -3.89 -34.26 12.70
C GLU A 436 -5.11 -35.16 12.48
N SER A 437 -6.25 -34.87 13.10
CA SER A 437 -7.50 -35.62 12.86
C SER A 437 -7.93 -35.57 11.38
N HIS A 438 -7.81 -34.41 10.73
CA HIS A 438 -8.05 -34.32 9.29
C HIS A 438 -6.99 -35.09 8.47
N GLY A 439 -5.76 -35.20 8.97
CA GLY A 439 -4.69 -36.03 8.40
C GLY A 439 -5.07 -37.51 8.40
N GLU A 440 -5.54 -38.01 9.53
CA GLU A 440 -6.05 -39.40 9.66
C GLU A 440 -7.23 -39.67 8.73
N GLN A 441 -8.14 -38.69 8.59
CA GLN A 441 -9.27 -38.78 7.66
C GLN A 441 -8.80 -38.90 6.20
N ILE A 442 -7.86 -38.03 5.78
CA ILE A 442 -7.30 -38.08 4.42
C ILE A 442 -6.59 -39.41 4.17
N HIS A 443 -5.76 -39.85 5.11
CA HIS A 443 -5.07 -41.14 5.02
C HIS A 443 -6.06 -42.31 4.89
N SER A 444 -7.14 -42.31 5.68
CA SER A 444 -8.19 -43.35 5.61
C SER A 444 -8.90 -43.36 4.25
N ILE A 445 -9.14 -42.19 3.66
CA ILE A 445 -9.74 -42.08 2.32
C ILE A 445 -8.77 -42.59 1.26
N GLU A 446 -7.49 -42.27 1.35
CA GLU A 446 -6.48 -42.77 0.41
C GLU A 446 -6.33 -44.28 0.48
N GLN A 447 -6.31 -44.87 1.68
CA GLN A 447 -6.33 -46.32 1.87
C GLN A 447 -7.58 -46.97 1.26
N PHE A 448 -8.76 -46.36 1.46
CA PHE A 448 -10.01 -46.81 0.84
C PHE A 448 -9.95 -46.76 -0.70
N LEU A 449 -9.27 -45.77 -1.26
CA LEU A 449 -9.05 -45.62 -2.71
C LEU A 449 -7.85 -46.42 -3.23
N HIS A 450 -7.14 -47.16 -2.36
CA HIS A 450 -5.91 -47.90 -2.66
C HIS A 450 -4.78 -47.01 -3.22
N ILE A 451 -4.64 -45.80 -2.68
CA ILE A 451 -3.56 -44.86 -2.99
C ILE A 451 -2.49 -44.96 -1.88
N ASP A 452 -1.48 -45.81 -2.06
CA ASP A 452 -0.37 -46.00 -1.08
C ASP A 452 1.02 -45.58 -1.61
N ILE A 453 1.05 -44.88 -2.75
CA ILE A 453 2.30 -44.52 -3.43
C ILE A 453 3.16 -43.54 -2.62
N GLU A 454 2.57 -42.78 -1.70
CA GLU A 454 3.26 -41.73 -0.96
C GLU A 454 4.32 -42.25 -0.03
N HIS A 455 3.95 -43.24 0.78
CA HIS A 455 4.86 -43.85 1.74
C HIS A 455 6.03 -44.50 0.99
N TRP A 456 5.75 -45.27 -0.06
CA TRP A 456 6.80 -45.86 -0.90
C TRP A 456 7.72 -44.81 -1.52
N PHE A 457 7.16 -43.74 -2.10
CA PHE A 457 7.95 -42.73 -2.81
C PHE A 457 8.76 -41.84 -1.87
N ASN A 458 8.24 -41.54 -0.68
CA ASN A 458 8.97 -40.82 0.38
C ASN A 458 10.19 -41.62 0.85
N HIS A 459 10.01 -42.90 1.19
CA HIS A 459 11.12 -43.78 1.59
C HIS A 459 12.13 -44.01 0.46
N LEU A 460 11.67 -44.11 -0.80
CA LEU A 460 12.55 -44.18 -1.97
C LEU A 460 13.38 -42.90 -2.13
N THR A 461 12.78 -41.74 -1.91
CA THR A 461 13.45 -40.44 -2.00
C THR A 461 14.48 -40.30 -0.89
N ALA A 462 14.11 -40.57 0.36
CA ALA A 462 14.97 -40.47 1.53
C ALA A 462 16.19 -41.40 1.49
N ARG A 463 16.06 -42.60 0.91
CA ARG A 463 17.19 -43.53 0.78
C ARG A 463 18.12 -43.25 -0.41
N THR A 464 17.76 -42.31 -1.29
CA THR A 464 18.48 -42.05 -2.55
C THR A 464 19.03 -40.62 -2.54
N PRO A 465 20.31 -40.40 -2.18
CA PRO A 465 20.85 -39.07 -1.86
C PRO A 465 20.67 -38.00 -2.95
N TRP A 466 20.77 -38.40 -4.23
CA TRP A 466 20.59 -37.46 -5.34
C TRP A 466 19.11 -37.07 -5.52
N MET A 467 18.16 -37.99 -5.30
CA MET A 467 16.72 -37.72 -5.38
C MET A 467 16.31 -36.80 -4.24
N GLU A 468 16.78 -37.11 -3.02
CA GLU A 468 16.58 -36.29 -1.84
C GLU A 468 17.06 -34.85 -2.09
N SER A 469 18.33 -34.68 -2.49
CA SER A 469 18.93 -33.37 -2.77
C SER A 469 18.15 -32.62 -3.86
N PHE A 470 17.77 -33.31 -4.93
CA PHE A 470 17.01 -32.72 -6.04
C PHE A 470 15.63 -32.26 -5.60
N PHE A 471 14.85 -33.12 -4.94
CA PHE A 471 13.48 -32.80 -4.54
C PHE A 471 13.43 -31.80 -3.38
N ASN A 472 14.39 -31.83 -2.45
CA ASN A 472 14.55 -30.80 -1.42
C ASN A 472 14.83 -29.43 -2.04
N PHE A 473 15.78 -29.35 -2.99
CA PHE A 473 16.09 -28.10 -3.69
C PHE A 473 14.91 -27.62 -4.54
N TYR A 474 14.25 -28.53 -5.24
CA TYR A 474 13.10 -28.22 -6.08
C TYR A 474 11.93 -27.70 -5.23
N TYR A 475 11.61 -28.40 -4.14
CA TYR A 475 10.57 -28.02 -3.19
C TYR A 475 10.84 -26.64 -2.60
N THR A 476 12.06 -26.35 -2.15
CA THR A 476 12.38 -25.07 -1.48
C THR A 476 12.46 -23.87 -2.44
N SER A 477 12.82 -24.09 -3.71
CA SER A 477 13.18 -22.99 -4.63
C SER A 477 12.14 -22.72 -5.74
N PHE A 478 11.73 -23.76 -6.48
CA PHE A 478 11.08 -23.56 -7.79
C PHE A 478 9.65 -23.03 -7.69
N HIS A 479 8.94 -23.34 -6.60
CA HIS A 479 7.56 -22.90 -6.39
C HIS A 479 7.42 -21.38 -6.21
N PHE A 480 8.49 -20.65 -5.88
CA PHE A 480 8.51 -19.18 -5.90
C PHE A 480 9.08 -18.62 -7.20
N VAL A 481 10.22 -19.16 -7.65
CA VAL A 481 10.96 -18.62 -8.80
C VAL A 481 10.16 -18.74 -10.10
N VAL A 482 9.51 -19.89 -10.34
CA VAL A 482 8.81 -20.15 -11.61
C VAL A 482 7.55 -19.29 -11.75
N PRO A 483 6.62 -19.21 -10.77
CA PRO A 483 5.45 -18.34 -10.89
C PRO A 483 5.80 -16.86 -11.08
N LEU A 484 6.79 -16.35 -10.33
CA LEU A 484 7.26 -14.97 -10.46
C LEU A 484 7.87 -14.72 -11.85
N SER A 485 8.65 -15.67 -12.38
CA SER A 485 9.23 -15.60 -13.72
C SER A 485 8.16 -15.58 -14.81
N VAL A 486 7.15 -16.46 -14.71
CA VAL A 486 6.01 -16.50 -15.65
C VAL A 486 5.25 -15.18 -15.60
N LEU A 487 4.93 -14.67 -14.40
CA LEU A 487 4.27 -13.37 -14.23
C LEU A 487 5.10 -12.22 -14.82
N ALA A 488 6.40 -12.18 -14.57
CA ALA A 488 7.30 -11.14 -15.10
C ALA A 488 7.36 -11.18 -16.64
N ILE A 489 7.53 -12.36 -17.24
CA ILE A 489 7.54 -12.52 -18.69
C ILE A 489 6.21 -12.08 -19.30
N LEU A 490 5.08 -12.45 -18.70
CA LEU A 490 3.77 -12.01 -19.17
C LEU A 490 3.57 -10.51 -18.99
N TYR A 491 4.01 -9.92 -17.89
CA TYR A 491 3.91 -8.49 -17.64
C TYR A 491 4.68 -7.68 -18.70
N LEU A 492 5.90 -8.13 -19.02
CA LEU A 492 6.78 -7.48 -19.99
C LEU A 492 6.33 -7.71 -21.44
N ARG A 493 6.01 -8.96 -21.82
CA ARG A 493 5.79 -9.34 -23.22
C ARG A 493 4.32 -9.49 -23.62
N ARG A 494 3.41 -9.80 -22.69
CA ARG A 494 2.00 -10.15 -22.99
C ARG A 494 1.01 -9.54 -21.98
N PRO A 495 0.84 -8.20 -21.93
CA PRO A 495 0.10 -7.51 -20.87
C PRO A 495 -1.36 -7.94 -20.70
N ALA A 496 -2.07 -8.18 -21.81
CA ALA A 496 -3.44 -8.66 -21.77
C ALA A 496 -3.54 -10.07 -21.15
N GLN A 497 -2.54 -10.93 -21.41
CA GLN A 497 -2.50 -12.30 -20.87
C GLN A 497 -1.99 -12.33 -19.43
N TYR A 498 -1.14 -11.39 -19.03
CA TYR A 498 -0.75 -11.20 -17.64
C TYR A 498 -1.96 -11.03 -16.73
N ARG A 499 -2.90 -10.13 -17.08
CA ARG A 499 -4.10 -9.88 -16.25
C ARG A 499 -5.00 -11.10 -16.12
N TRP A 500 -5.15 -11.86 -17.21
CA TRP A 500 -5.91 -13.11 -17.23
C TRP A 500 -5.27 -14.15 -16.30
N ALA A 501 -3.98 -14.46 -16.53
CA ALA A 501 -3.25 -15.45 -15.76
C ALA A 501 -3.19 -15.06 -14.27
N ARG A 502 -2.86 -13.79 -13.96
CA ARG A 502 -2.82 -13.25 -12.60
C ARG A 502 -4.18 -13.32 -11.90
N SER A 503 -5.29 -13.07 -12.60
CA SER A 503 -6.62 -13.16 -11.99
C SER A 503 -6.96 -14.60 -11.61
N ALA A 504 -6.64 -15.57 -12.48
CA ALA A 504 -6.83 -16.99 -12.19
C ALA A 504 -6.01 -17.43 -10.97
N LEU A 505 -4.74 -17.01 -10.89
CA LEU A 505 -3.90 -17.27 -9.73
C LEU A 505 -4.47 -16.63 -8.45
N GLY A 506 -4.93 -15.38 -8.54
CA GLY A 506 -5.53 -14.68 -7.41
C GLY A 506 -6.80 -15.37 -6.88
N PHE A 507 -7.69 -15.82 -7.77
CA PHE A 507 -8.87 -16.58 -7.36
C PHE A 507 -8.52 -17.94 -6.77
N ALA A 508 -7.56 -18.66 -7.36
CA ALA A 508 -7.09 -19.93 -6.81
C ALA A 508 -6.53 -19.75 -5.39
N THR A 509 -5.72 -18.71 -5.15
CA THR A 509 -5.19 -18.40 -3.81
C THR A 509 -6.30 -18.02 -2.81
N ILE A 510 -7.32 -17.26 -3.22
CA ILE A 510 -8.46 -16.95 -2.34
C ILE A 510 -9.24 -18.21 -1.98
N LEU A 511 -9.50 -19.09 -2.95
CA LEU A 511 -10.18 -20.38 -2.70
C LEU A 511 -9.34 -21.29 -1.80
N ALA A 512 -8.02 -21.30 -1.98
CA ALA A 512 -7.12 -22.03 -1.11
C ALA A 512 -7.14 -21.50 0.33
N LEU A 513 -7.23 -20.18 0.53
CA LEU A 513 -7.38 -19.59 1.86
C LEU A 513 -8.67 -20.03 2.55
N VAL A 514 -9.78 -20.14 1.82
CA VAL A 514 -11.03 -20.70 2.36
C VAL A 514 -10.83 -22.16 2.74
N GLY A 515 -10.10 -22.93 1.93
CA GLY A 515 -9.70 -24.30 2.25
C GLY A 515 -8.88 -24.40 3.53
N PHE A 516 -7.81 -23.63 3.67
CA PHE A 516 -6.97 -23.62 4.87
C PHE A 516 -7.72 -23.23 6.14
N TRP A 517 -8.68 -22.33 6.03
CA TRP A 517 -9.50 -21.93 7.16
C TRP A 517 -10.56 -22.98 7.52
N GLY A 518 -11.20 -23.60 6.52
CA GLY A 518 -12.26 -24.59 6.74
C GLY A 518 -11.77 -26.01 7.04
N TYR A 519 -10.59 -26.39 6.54
CA TYR A 519 -10.03 -27.74 6.64
C TYR A 519 -8.50 -27.67 6.84
N PRO A 520 -8.01 -27.22 8.01
CA PRO A 520 -6.58 -27.29 8.34
C PRO A 520 -6.14 -28.76 8.32
N LEU A 521 -5.02 -29.07 7.69
CA LEU A 521 -4.59 -30.45 7.44
C LEU A 521 -3.11 -30.62 7.81
N ALA A 522 -2.83 -31.63 8.64
CA ALA A 522 -1.47 -32.04 8.94
C ALA A 522 -0.85 -32.80 7.74
N PRO A 523 0.36 -32.43 7.31
CA PRO A 523 1.08 -33.16 6.27
C PRO A 523 1.61 -34.52 6.78
N PRO A 524 1.90 -35.48 5.88
CA PRO A 524 2.35 -36.83 6.25
C PRO A 524 3.52 -36.85 7.25
N ARG A 525 4.53 -36.00 7.05
CA ARG A 525 5.71 -35.89 7.91
C ARG A 525 5.43 -35.45 9.36
N LEU A 526 4.24 -34.90 9.63
CA LEU A 526 3.82 -34.52 10.98
C LEU A 526 2.89 -35.57 11.62
N MET A 527 2.60 -36.67 10.93
CA MET A 527 1.80 -37.78 11.46
C MET A 527 2.70 -38.83 12.11
N GLU A 528 2.89 -38.73 13.43
CA GLU A 528 3.83 -39.56 14.21
C GLU A 528 3.62 -41.07 14.00
N ASN A 529 2.37 -41.52 13.83
CA ASN A 529 2.02 -42.95 13.73
C ASN A 529 2.23 -43.56 12.33
N LEU A 530 2.60 -42.76 11.31
CA LEU A 530 2.60 -43.18 9.91
C LEU A 530 3.98 -43.36 9.28
N ASN A 531 5.07 -43.16 10.04
CA ASN A 531 6.46 -43.43 9.63
C ASN A 531 6.92 -42.71 8.34
N PHE A 532 6.45 -41.50 8.07
CA PHE A 532 6.97 -40.63 7.00
C PHE A 532 8.25 -39.92 7.43
N ILE A 533 9.16 -39.67 6.48
CA ILE A 533 10.45 -39.02 6.70
C ILE A 533 10.41 -37.56 6.19
N ASP A 534 10.70 -36.60 7.07
CA ASP A 534 10.96 -35.20 6.68
C ASP A 534 12.39 -35.08 6.14
N THR A 535 12.53 -35.14 4.82
CA THR A 535 13.83 -35.03 4.16
C THR A 535 14.39 -33.61 4.16
N ILE A 536 13.59 -32.59 4.46
CA ILE A 536 13.99 -31.18 4.35
C ILE A 536 14.57 -30.66 5.66
N HIS A 537 13.93 -31.00 6.78
CA HIS A 537 14.28 -30.49 8.11
C HIS A 537 14.88 -31.57 9.02
N GLY A 538 14.91 -32.83 8.57
CA GLY A 538 15.33 -33.96 9.40
C GLY A 538 14.29 -34.34 10.47
N PRO A 539 14.63 -35.28 11.37
CA PRO A 539 13.74 -35.73 12.44
C PRO A 539 13.20 -34.55 13.25
N GLN A 540 11.88 -34.44 13.33
CA GLN A 540 11.23 -33.35 14.05
C GLN A 540 11.11 -33.70 15.53
N ASP A 541 11.54 -32.79 16.40
CA ASP A 541 11.16 -32.83 17.82
C ASP A 541 9.76 -32.21 17.96
N PHE A 542 8.75 -33.05 18.20
CA PHE A 542 7.37 -32.59 18.33
C PHE A 542 7.07 -31.81 19.62
N THR A 543 8.03 -31.76 20.55
CA THR A 543 7.99 -30.93 21.77
C THR A 543 8.66 -29.57 21.57
N GLN A 544 9.69 -29.49 20.73
CA GLN A 544 10.37 -28.25 20.32
C GLN A 544 10.76 -28.27 18.83
N PRO A 545 9.79 -28.09 17.92
CA PRO A 545 10.07 -28.33 16.52
C PRO A 545 10.92 -27.21 15.89
N ASP A 546 12.03 -27.58 15.24
CA ASP A 546 12.85 -26.67 14.46
C ASP A 546 12.51 -26.74 12.97
N TYR A 547 11.76 -25.74 12.55
CA TYR A 547 11.28 -25.61 11.19
C TYR A 547 12.17 -24.72 10.30
N GLY A 548 13.27 -24.18 10.83
CA GLY A 548 14.10 -23.19 10.13
C GLY A 548 13.50 -21.77 10.12
N THR A 549 14.35 -20.76 9.97
CA THR A 549 14.05 -19.34 10.24
C THR A 549 13.03 -18.71 9.28
N LEU A 550 12.93 -19.22 8.05
CA LEU A 550 11.94 -18.78 7.05
C LEU A 550 10.57 -19.46 7.22
N THR A 551 10.54 -20.67 7.81
CA THR A 551 9.35 -21.52 7.95
C THR A 551 8.66 -21.36 9.30
N LYS A 552 9.33 -20.78 10.32
CA LYS A 552 8.67 -20.31 11.55
C LYS A 552 7.57 -19.26 11.28
N LEU A 553 7.58 -18.66 10.09
CA LEU A 553 6.58 -17.70 9.60
C LEU A 553 5.43 -18.36 8.81
N THR A 554 5.45 -19.67 8.57
CA THR A 554 4.44 -20.41 7.79
C THR A 554 3.80 -21.53 8.62
N ASN A 555 2.47 -21.47 8.81
CA ASN A 555 1.73 -22.47 9.59
C ASN A 555 1.73 -23.86 8.90
N GLN A 556 2.52 -24.79 9.43
CA GLN A 556 2.75 -26.11 8.82
C GLN A 556 1.53 -27.04 8.77
N TYR A 557 0.48 -26.75 9.52
CA TYR A 557 -0.77 -27.51 9.60
C TYR A 557 -1.84 -27.07 8.58
N ALA A 558 -1.41 -26.49 7.46
CA ALA A 558 -2.29 -26.01 6.39
C ALA A 558 -1.88 -26.64 5.05
N ALA A 559 -1.91 -27.97 4.97
CA ALA A 559 -1.50 -28.72 3.78
C ALA A 559 -2.54 -28.66 2.63
N MET A 560 -3.85 -28.64 2.94
CA MET A 560 -4.92 -28.73 1.93
C MET A 560 -5.67 -27.40 1.71
N PRO A 561 -5.80 -26.93 0.46
CA PRO A 561 -5.24 -27.50 -0.77
C PRO A 561 -3.75 -27.16 -0.97
N SER A 562 -2.99 -28.03 -1.64
CA SER A 562 -1.57 -27.78 -1.88
C SER A 562 -1.34 -26.62 -2.84
N LEU A 563 -0.91 -25.47 -2.30
CA LEU A 563 -0.54 -24.30 -3.11
C LEU A 563 0.79 -24.46 -3.83
N HIS A 564 1.70 -25.30 -3.34
CA HIS A 564 2.93 -25.65 -4.06
C HIS A 564 2.57 -26.24 -5.43
N PHE A 565 1.74 -27.29 -5.42
CA PHE A 565 1.22 -27.88 -6.64
C PHE A 565 0.25 -26.95 -7.39
N GLY A 566 -0.59 -26.21 -6.68
CA GLY A 566 -1.52 -25.27 -7.30
C GLY A 566 -0.80 -24.21 -8.16
N TRP A 567 0.25 -23.57 -7.63
CA TRP A 567 1.00 -22.55 -8.36
C TRP A 567 1.80 -23.16 -9.52
N SER A 568 2.38 -24.35 -9.36
CA SER A 568 3.10 -25.02 -10.44
C SER A 568 2.16 -25.50 -11.55
N LEU A 569 0.97 -26.00 -11.19
CA LEU A 569 -0.07 -26.39 -12.15
C LEU A 569 -0.59 -25.16 -12.89
N TRP A 570 -0.82 -24.06 -12.18
CA TRP A 570 -1.17 -22.79 -12.82
C TRP A 570 -0.10 -22.34 -13.82
N CYS A 571 1.20 -22.47 -13.48
CA CYS A 571 2.29 -22.18 -14.42
C CYS A 571 2.22 -23.10 -15.64
N GLY A 572 2.10 -24.40 -15.43
CA GLY A 572 2.07 -25.40 -16.50
C GLY A 572 0.90 -25.21 -17.46
N LEU A 573 -0.30 -24.99 -16.94
CA LEU A 573 -1.49 -24.66 -17.74
C LEU A 573 -1.32 -23.34 -18.48
N THR A 574 -0.83 -22.30 -17.81
CA THR A 574 -0.58 -20.99 -18.42
C THR A 574 0.38 -21.10 -19.60
N ILE A 575 1.49 -21.83 -19.43
CA ILE A 575 2.48 -22.09 -20.48
C ILE A 575 1.88 -22.96 -21.58
N ALA A 576 1.19 -24.05 -21.25
CA ALA A 576 0.57 -24.95 -22.23
C ALA A 576 -0.44 -24.24 -23.15
N ILE A 577 -1.20 -23.28 -22.60
CA ILE A 577 -2.19 -22.48 -23.32
C ILE A 577 -1.55 -21.35 -24.14
N LEU A 578 -0.44 -20.77 -23.69
CA LEU A 578 0.17 -19.58 -24.31
C LEU A 578 1.35 -19.88 -25.23
N ALA A 579 2.08 -20.96 -24.98
CA ALA A 579 3.30 -21.26 -25.69
C ALA A 579 3.01 -21.80 -27.11
N PRO A 580 3.72 -21.32 -28.14
CA PRO A 580 3.49 -21.74 -29.51
C PRO A 580 4.07 -23.14 -29.80
N LYS A 581 5.18 -23.53 -29.17
CA LYS A 581 5.92 -24.76 -29.49
C LYS A 581 5.57 -25.88 -28.51
N TRP A 582 5.45 -27.12 -29.01
CA TRP A 582 5.07 -28.28 -28.20
C TRP A 582 6.05 -28.55 -27.05
N TRP A 583 7.37 -28.41 -27.28
CA TRP A 583 8.38 -28.64 -26.24
C TRP A 583 8.27 -27.65 -25.06
N MET A 584 7.81 -26.41 -25.32
CA MET A 584 7.56 -25.43 -24.27
C MET A 584 6.36 -25.85 -23.41
N LYS A 585 5.34 -26.45 -24.03
CA LYS A 585 4.18 -26.98 -23.33
C LYS A 585 4.58 -28.19 -22.48
N ALA A 586 5.39 -29.09 -23.04
CA ALA A 586 5.94 -30.23 -22.33
C ALA A 586 6.76 -29.76 -21.11
N LEU A 587 7.68 -28.81 -21.29
CA LEU A 587 8.46 -28.23 -20.19
C LEU A 587 7.58 -27.54 -19.15
N GLY A 588 6.54 -26.83 -19.58
CA GLY A 588 5.56 -26.22 -18.69
C GLY A 588 4.80 -27.24 -17.85
N LEU A 589 4.37 -28.37 -18.43
CA LEU A 589 3.66 -29.44 -17.73
C LEU A 589 4.59 -30.35 -16.90
N LEU A 590 5.88 -30.39 -17.24
CA LEU A 590 6.89 -31.09 -16.44
C LEU A 590 7.09 -30.43 -15.07
N HIS A 591 6.91 -29.11 -14.98
CA HIS A 591 7.02 -28.37 -13.73
C HIS A 591 6.03 -28.84 -12.63
N PRO A 592 4.70 -28.87 -12.86
CA PRO A 592 3.76 -29.42 -11.88
C PRO A 592 3.96 -30.90 -11.60
N PHE A 593 4.38 -31.70 -12.59
CA PHE A 593 4.74 -33.10 -12.36
C PHE A 593 5.86 -33.25 -11.32
N PHE A 594 6.98 -32.56 -11.51
CA PHE A 594 8.07 -32.58 -10.53
C PHE A 594 7.67 -31.97 -9.20
N THR A 595 6.74 -31.01 -9.16
CA THR A 595 6.22 -30.49 -7.90
C THR A 595 5.45 -31.56 -7.13
N VAL A 596 4.57 -32.34 -7.77
CA VAL A 596 3.88 -33.45 -7.09
C VAL A 596 4.88 -34.46 -6.55
N CYS A 597 5.87 -34.85 -7.36
CA CYS A 597 6.94 -35.73 -6.89
C CYS A 597 7.67 -35.10 -5.69
N ALA A 598 8.03 -33.82 -5.75
CA ALA A 598 8.75 -33.17 -4.66
C ALA A 598 7.93 -33.13 -3.36
N ILE A 599 6.64 -32.75 -3.42
CA ILE A 599 5.83 -32.62 -2.21
C ILE A 599 5.51 -33.98 -1.56
N VAL A 600 5.31 -35.03 -2.36
CA VAL A 600 5.09 -36.41 -1.89
C VAL A 600 6.39 -37.03 -1.39
N GLY A 601 7.47 -36.91 -2.17
CA GLY A 601 8.78 -37.47 -1.85
C GLY A 601 9.39 -36.89 -0.58
N THR A 602 9.07 -35.63 -0.26
CA THR A 602 9.53 -34.96 0.97
C THR A 602 8.56 -35.09 2.16
N GLY A 603 7.43 -35.79 1.99
CA GLY A 603 6.42 -35.98 3.04
C GLY A 603 5.66 -34.71 3.43
N ASN A 604 5.70 -33.66 2.62
CA ASN A 604 5.09 -32.36 2.93
C ASN A 604 3.60 -32.27 2.57
N HIS A 605 3.09 -33.21 1.76
CA HIS A 605 1.73 -33.16 1.24
C HIS A 605 1.21 -34.56 0.85
N TRP A 606 -0.09 -34.74 1.00
CA TRP A 606 -0.87 -35.87 0.52
C TRP A 606 -1.23 -35.71 -0.98
N ILE A 607 -1.58 -36.76 -1.69
CA ILE A 607 -2.01 -36.73 -3.09
C ILE A 607 -3.38 -36.10 -3.18
N LEU A 608 -4.27 -36.41 -2.23
CA LEU A 608 -5.57 -35.75 -2.16
C LEU A 608 -5.48 -34.24 -1.93
N ASP A 609 -4.43 -33.75 -1.26
CA ASP A 609 -4.23 -32.31 -1.14
C ASP A 609 -3.76 -31.67 -2.46
N ALA A 610 -3.01 -32.41 -3.29
CA ALA A 610 -2.64 -32.02 -4.64
C ALA A 610 -3.88 -32.01 -5.55
N VAL A 611 -4.80 -32.97 -5.40
CA VAL A 611 -6.12 -32.95 -6.05
C VAL A 611 -6.90 -31.71 -5.63
N GLY A 612 -6.90 -31.36 -4.34
CA GLY A 612 -7.45 -30.10 -3.84
C GLY A 612 -6.81 -28.88 -4.50
N GLY A 613 -5.49 -28.89 -4.67
CA GLY A 613 -4.71 -27.88 -5.41
C GLY A 613 -5.17 -27.73 -6.86
N ALA A 614 -5.35 -28.86 -7.57
CA ALA A 614 -5.89 -28.86 -8.93
C ALA A 614 -7.32 -28.30 -9.00
N ALA A 615 -8.17 -28.67 -8.04
CA ALA A 615 -9.54 -28.20 -7.97
C ALA A 615 -9.61 -26.67 -7.81
N VAL A 616 -8.82 -26.08 -6.90
CA VAL A 616 -8.82 -24.61 -6.72
C VAL A 616 -8.21 -23.86 -7.91
N VAL A 617 -7.21 -24.42 -8.58
CA VAL A 617 -6.66 -23.83 -9.83
C VAL A 617 -7.68 -23.89 -10.95
N GLY A 618 -8.34 -25.03 -11.15
CA GLY A 618 -9.42 -25.20 -12.12
C GLY A 618 -10.55 -24.23 -11.87
N ALA A 619 -11.00 -24.11 -10.61
CA ALA A 619 -12.00 -23.13 -10.19
C ALA A 619 -11.52 -21.68 -10.39
N GLY A 620 -10.25 -21.36 -10.15
CA GLY A 620 -9.68 -20.04 -10.41
C GLY A 620 -9.73 -19.65 -11.90
N PHE A 621 -9.39 -20.56 -12.81
CA PHE A 621 -9.57 -20.35 -14.25
C PHE A 621 -11.05 -20.29 -14.64
N GLY A 622 -11.90 -21.12 -14.03
CA GLY A 622 -13.35 -21.14 -14.23
C GLY A 622 -14.02 -19.82 -13.84
N LEU A 623 -13.72 -19.29 -12.66
CA LEU A 623 -14.17 -17.97 -12.20
C LEU A 623 -13.67 -16.86 -13.13
N THR A 624 -12.41 -16.94 -13.55
CA THR A 624 -11.87 -15.97 -14.52
C THR A 624 -12.65 -15.99 -15.84
N TYR A 625 -13.00 -17.18 -16.35
CA TYR A 625 -13.83 -17.35 -17.53
C TYR A 625 -15.26 -16.83 -17.33
N LEU A 626 -15.90 -17.20 -16.22
CA LEU A 626 -17.26 -16.75 -15.90
C LEU A 626 -17.36 -15.24 -15.77
N LEU A 627 -16.32 -14.59 -15.23
CA LEU A 627 -16.31 -13.15 -14.98
C LEU A 627 -15.79 -12.32 -16.16
N GLN A 628 -14.84 -12.83 -16.96
CA GLN A 628 -14.19 -12.09 -18.06
C GLN A 628 -14.51 -12.61 -19.47
N GLY A 629 -15.26 -13.70 -19.58
CA GLY A 629 -15.62 -14.34 -20.84
C GLY A 629 -14.46 -15.09 -21.53
N PRO A 630 -14.69 -15.62 -22.75
CA PRO A 630 -13.72 -16.38 -23.51
C PRO A 630 -12.40 -15.63 -23.78
N ARG A 631 -11.33 -16.36 -24.07
CA ARG A 631 -10.04 -15.74 -24.39
C ARG A 631 -10.00 -15.24 -25.83
N VAL A 632 -9.66 -13.97 -26.03
CA VAL A 632 -9.34 -13.43 -27.37
C VAL A 632 -8.06 -14.08 -27.90
N LYS A 633 -8.10 -14.63 -29.12
CA LYS A 633 -6.95 -15.30 -29.77
C LYS A 633 -6.02 -14.36 -30.56
N GLN A 634 -6.43 -13.12 -30.87
CA GLN A 634 -5.63 -12.20 -31.69
C GLN A 634 -5.03 -11.00 -30.92
N ALA A 635 -3.83 -10.62 -31.35
CA ALA A 635 -3.18 -9.37 -31.00
C ALA A 635 -3.94 -8.21 -31.64
N LEU A 636 -4.42 -7.26 -30.85
CA LEU A 636 -4.88 -6.00 -31.42
C LEU A 636 -3.69 -5.35 -32.10
N ARG A 637 -3.79 -5.16 -33.43
CA ARG A 637 -3.02 -4.12 -34.11
C ARG A 637 -3.43 -2.83 -33.43
N VAL A 638 -2.56 -2.27 -32.60
CA VAL A 638 -2.73 -0.90 -32.13
C VAL A 638 -2.63 -0.06 -33.39
N GLY A 639 -3.77 0.44 -33.89
CA GLY A 639 -3.80 1.43 -34.94
C GLY A 639 -3.10 2.69 -34.42
N THR A 640 -1.78 2.76 -34.59
CA THR A 640 -1.11 4.04 -34.69
C THR A 640 -1.69 4.67 -35.95
N GLY A 641 -2.54 5.70 -35.79
CA GLY A 641 -3.16 6.44 -36.89
C GLY A 641 -2.15 7.25 -37.71
N LEU A 642 -1.16 6.56 -38.25
CA LEU A 642 -0.17 7.04 -39.20
C LEU A 642 -0.30 6.12 -40.41
N GLU A 643 -1.26 6.43 -41.27
CA GLU A 643 -1.22 6.02 -42.67
C GLU A 643 0.05 6.65 -43.29
N PRO A 644 0.98 5.86 -43.88
CA PRO A 644 2.02 6.41 -44.71
C PRO A 644 1.41 6.77 -46.06
N ALA A 645 1.25 8.07 -46.30
CA ALA A 645 0.92 8.61 -47.60
C ALA A 645 2.14 8.51 -48.54
N VAL A 646 1.93 7.87 -49.72
CA VAL A 646 2.66 8.00 -51.01
C VAL A 646 4.09 7.38 -51.03
N ALA A 647 4.59 6.61 -52.02
CA ALA A 647 4.45 6.48 -53.48
C ALA A 647 4.66 5.00 -53.90
N GLY A 648 4.41 4.45 -55.10
CA GLY A 648 3.98 4.92 -56.41
C GLY A 648 4.20 3.79 -57.45
N ALA A 649 3.22 3.61 -58.36
CA ALA A 649 3.23 3.02 -59.71
C ALA A 649 4.05 1.74 -60.05
N ALA A 650 3.33 0.67 -60.44
CA ALA A 650 3.55 -0.10 -61.68
C ALA A 650 2.28 -0.88 -62.07
N ALA A 651 2.03 -1.02 -63.37
CA ALA A 651 0.73 -1.20 -64.00
C ALA A 651 0.34 -2.65 -64.36
N GLY A 652 -0.97 -2.95 -64.25
CA GLY A 652 -1.81 -3.83 -65.10
C GLY A 652 -1.74 -5.38 -64.93
N PRO A 653 -2.73 -6.15 -65.46
CA PRO A 653 -4.04 -5.77 -66.00
C PRO A 653 -5.25 -6.43 -65.29
N VAL A 654 -6.42 -5.86 -65.59
CA VAL A 654 -7.79 -6.27 -65.25
C VAL A 654 -8.18 -7.56 -65.99
N PRO A 655 -9.08 -8.38 -65.41
CA PRO A 655 -10.15 -8.99 -66.20
C PRO A 655 -11.54 -8.56 -65.72
N GLU A 656 -12.37 -8.19 -66.69
CA GLU A 656 -13.79 -7.83 -66.61
C GLU A 656 -14.71 -9.03 -66.29
N PRO A 657 -16.00 -8.79 -65.99
CA PRO A 657 -16.85 -9.70 -65.23
C PRO A 657 -17.67 -10.66 -66.11
N ALA A 658 -17.84 -11.90 -65.63
CA ALA A 658 -18.88 -12.79 -66.12
C ALA A 658 -20.15 -12.63 -65.26
N GLY A 659 -21.18 -12.02 -65.84
CA GLY A 659 -22.52 -11.99 -65.27
C GLY A 659 -23.20 -13.35 -65.35
N ALA A 660 -24.02 -13.66 -64.36
CA ALA A 660 -25.17 -14.55 -64.50
C ALA A 660 -26.25 -14.13 -63.50
N VAL A 661 -27.24 -13.46 -64.05
CA VAL A 661 -28.53 -13.12 -63.44
C VAL A 661 -29.30 -14.41 -63.16
N LYS A 662 -29.87 -14.53 -61.95
CA LYS A 662 -31.17 -15.19 -61.77
C LYS A 662 -31.94 -14.48 -60.65
N ALA A 663 -32.93 -13.71 -61.08
CA ALA A 663 -33.98 -13.15 -60.25
C ALA A 663 -35.19 -14.08 -60.26
N VAL A 664 -35.72 -14.38 -59.08
CA VAL A 664 -37.14 -14.59 -58.72
C VAL A 664 -37.16 -14.34 -57.20
N GLY A 665 -37.89 -13.44 -56.56
CA GLY A 665 -39.18 -12.81 -56.84
C GLY A 665 -40.03 -13.00 -55.57
N GLY A 666 -40.48 -11.91 -54.93
CA GLY A 666 -41.43 -12.02 -53.80
C GLY A 666 -41.39 -10.89 -52.76
N ALA A 667 -42.05 -9.79 -53.09
CA ALA A 667 -42.78 -8.83 -52.25
C ALA A 667 -42.61 -8.83 -50.71
N SER A 668 -42.33 -7.66 -50.12
CA SER A 668 -43.41 -6.82 -49.57
C SER A 668 -42.87 -5.47 -49.05
N GLN A 669 -43.43 -4.39 -49.58
CA GLN A 669 -43.29 -3.02 -49.09
C GLN A 669 -44.27 -2.76 -47.92
N LYS A 670 -43.83 -1.92 -46.98
CA LYS A 670 -44.62 -0.91 -46.21
C LYS A 670 -43.57 -0.11 -45.40
N ALA A 671 -43.12 1.06 -45.84
CA ALA A 671 -43.79 2.37 -45.87
C ALA A 671 -44.37 2.78 -44.50
N LEU A 672 -43.64 3.64 -43.77
CA LEU A 672 -44.19 4.91 -43.30
C LEU A 672 -43.06 5.91 -43.03
N ALA A 673 -43.32 7.15 -43.43
CA ALA A 673 -42.42 8.28 -43.55
C ALA A 673 -42.62 9.31 -42.42
N THR A 674 -41.98 10.47 -42.61
CA THR A 674 -42.11 11.78 -41.92
C THR A 674 -41.19 11.94 -40.69
N SER A 675 -40.44 13.03 -40.49
CA SER A 675 -40.55 14.43 -40.91
C SER A 675 -39.16 15.09 -40.72
N GLU A 676 -38.54 15.65 -41.77
CA GLU A 676 -38.42 17.10 -42.09
C GLU A 676 -37.53 17.93 -41.11
N LYS A 677 -36.38 18.44 -41.61
CA LYS A 677 -36.07 19.86 -42.02
C LYS A 677 -35.55 20.69 -40.84
N ALA A 678 -34.69 21.71 -40.92
CA ALA A 678 -34.06 22.57 -41.95
C ALA A 678 -33.11 23.51 -41.14
N VAL A 679 -31.87 23.87 -41.53
CA VAL A 679 -31.43 24.95 -42.45
C VAL A 679 -30.44 25.94 -41.77
N ALA A 680 -29.37 26.25 -42.52
CA ALA A 680 -28.52 27.46 -42.64
C ALA A 680 -27.64 28.05 -41.50
N THR A 681 -26.30 27.86 -41.66
CA THR A 681 -25.20 28.83 -42.03
C THR A 681 -25.31 30.36 -41.75
N PRO A 682 -24.24 31.18 -41.96
CA PRO A 682 -22.77 31.06 -41.72
C PRO A 682 -22.13 32.39 -41.24
N GLU A 683 -20.80 32.44 -41.00
CA GLU A 683 -19.84 33.59 -41.18
C GLU A 683 -18.58 33.38 -40.29
N LYS A 684 -17.32 33.75 -40.61
CA LYS A 684 -16.63 34.30 -41.79
C LYS A 684 -15.10 34.22 -41.53
N ALA A 685 -14.33 33.97 -42.60
CA ALA A 685 -13.00 34.48 -42.96
C ALA A 685 -11.83 34.58 -41.94
N LEU A 686 -10.66 34.00 -42.29
CA LEU A 686 -9.55 34.78 -42.88
C LEU A 686 -8.46 33.88 -43.49
N THR A 687 -7.80 34.42 -44.50
CA THR A 687 -6.88 33.85 -45.50
C THR A 687 -5.42 33.64 -45.03
N PRO A 688 -4.63 32.79 -45.72
CA PRO A 688 -3.19 32.60 -45.51
C PRO A 688 -2.36 33.39 -46.54
N GLU A 689 -1.24 34.02 -46.14
CA GLU A 689 -0.18 34.33 -47.10
C GLU A 689 1.19 34.62 -46.49
N LYS A 690 2.20 34.13 -47.22
CA LYS A 690 3.64 34.41 -47.28
C LYS A 690 4.60 33.76 -46.28
N LEU A 691 5.84 33.41 -46.64
CA LEU A 691 6.54 32.83 -47.81
C LEU A 691 8.02 32.84 -47.36
N LEU A 692 8.78 31.73 -47.56
CA LEU A 692 10.24 31.62 -47.94
C LEU A 692 11.29 32.57 -47.28
N ALA A 693 12.56 32.27 -46.99
CA ALA A 693 13.49 31.16 -47.19
C ALA A 693 14.83 31.51 -46.48
N ALA A 694 15.78 30.57 -46.52
CA ALA A 694 17.25 30.77 -46.52
C ALA A 694 18.04 30.79 -45.18
N THR A 695 18.74 29.68 -44.94
CA THR A 695 20.10 29.56 -44.35
C THR A 695 21.17 30.18 -45.29
N PRO A 696 22.51 30.21 -45.00
CA PRO A 696 23.30 29.83 -43.80
C PRO A 696 24.34 30.92 -43.40
N GLU A 697 25.09 30.70 -42.30
CA GLU A 697 26.58 30.79 -42.21
C GLU A 697 27.08 30.94 -40.75
N ALA A 698 28.05 30.09 -40.40
CA ALA A 698 29.05 30.29 -39.33
C ALA A 698 30.36 30.76 -40.03
N PRO A 699 31.49 31.16 -39.37
CA PRO A 699 32.25 30.22 -38.51
C PRO A 699 33.27 30.82 -37.48
N LEU A 700 34.06 29.91 -36.89
CA LEU A 700 35.41 30.01 -36.27
C LEU A 700 35.47 30.36 -34.77
N SER A 701 36.35 29.79 -33.93
CA SER A 701 37.29 28.64 -33.89
C SER A 701 37.93 28.72 -32.48
N THR A 702 38.34 27.66 -31.77
CA THR A 702 39.54 26.80 -31.92
C THR A 702 39.42 25.70 -30.83
N SER A 703 39.55 24.38 -31.04
CA SER A 703 40.68 23.52 -31.51
C SER A 703 41.93 23.64 -30.63
N LYS A 704 42.38 22.60 -29.90
CA LYS A 704 43.15 21.42 -30.39
C LYS A 704 43.17 20.33 -29.29
N LYS A 705 42.85 19.06 -29.59
CA LYS A 705 43.69 17.92 -30.07
C LYS A 705 44.73 17.42 -29.03
N ALA A 706 45.10 16.15 -28.91
CA ALA A 706 44.62 14.82 -29.33
C ALA A 706 45.64 13.78 -28.79
N THR A 707 45.14 12.58 -28.48
CA THR A 707 45.71 11.19 -28.42
C THR A 707 46.99 10.89 -29.25
N PRO A 708 47.75 9.75 -29.07
CA PRO A 708 47.21 8.36 -28.96
C PRO A 708 48.03 7.21 -28.28
N ASP A 709 47.32 6.09 -28.08
CA ASP A 709 47.63 4.64 -28.18
C ASP A 709 48.96 3.94 -27.78
N LYS A 710 48.73 2.82 -27.05
CA LYS A 710 49.26 1.41 -27.16
C LYS A 710 50.65 1.00 -26.65
N ALA A 711 50.63 -0.05 -25.79
CA ALA A 711 51.20 -1.42 -25.95
C ALA A 711 51.86 -1.94 -24.64
N VAL A 712 51.38 -3.03 -23.99
CA VAL A 712 51.74 -4.48 -24.12
C VAL A 712 52.67 -4.99 -22.98
N GLY A 713 52.26 -6.10 -22.34
CA GLY A 713 53.08 -7.10 -21.59
C GLY A 713 53.25 -6.85 -20.09
N GLY A 714 53.18 -7.81 -19.15
CA GLY A 714 53.00 -9.28 -19.15
C GLY A 714 53.45 -9.86 -17.78
N ALA A 715 52.92 -11.04 -17.42
CA ALA A 715 53.35 -12.00 -16.35
C ALA A 715 53.15 -11.62 -14.86
N ALA A 716 52.30 -12.38 -14.12
CA ALA A 716 52.60 -13.53 -13.21
C ALA A 716 52.92 -13.03 -11.77
N GLU A 717 52.48 -13.56 -10.62
CA GLU A 717 52.11 -14.89 -10.10
C GLU A 717 51.12 -14.73 -8.91
N GLY A 718 50.37 -15.79 -8.58
CA GLY A 718 50.01 -16.12 -7.18
C GLY A 718 50.68 -17.47 -6.82
N PRO A 719 50.48 -18.11 -5.64
CA PRO A 719 49.51 -17.85 -4.57
C PRO A 719 50.09 -18.03 -3.12
N GLU A 720 49.21 -18.29 -2.14
CA GLU A 720 49.41 -18.68 -0.71
C GLU A 720 49.64 -17.51 0.27
N GLY A 721 49.03 -17.41 1.47
CA GLY A 721 48.35 -18.37 2.35
C GLY A 721 48.95 -18.21 3.75
N GLY A 722 48.20 -17.67 4.73
CA GLY A 722 48.78 -17.42 6.08
C GLY A 722 47.88 -16.75 7.12
N VAL A 723 47.06 -17.59 7.77
CA VAL A 723 46.48 -17.56 9.13
C VAL A 723 46.88 -16.42 10.10
N ALA A 724 45.87 -15.78 10.72
CA ALA A 724 45.94 -15.30 12.11
C ALA A 724 44.54 -15.22 12.77
N LYS A 725 44.36 -15.93 13.90
CA LYS A 725 43.24 -15.82 14.86
C LYS A 725 43.25 -14.47 15.59
N PRO A 726 42.12 -14.08 16.22
CA PRO A 726 42.22 -13.87 17.66
C PRO A 726 41.10 -14.52 18.48
N SER A 727 41.49 -14.93 19.67
CA SER A 727 40.73 -15.46 20.80
C SER A 727 40.03 -14.36 21.60
N GLY A 728 38.85 -14.66 22.15
CA GLY A 728 38.21 -13.89 23.22
C GLY A 728 36.86 -14.53 23.60
N ALA A 729 36.82 -15.20 24.75
CA ALA A 729 35.65 -15.85 25.32
C ALA A 729 34.72 -14.83 26.04
N PRO A 730 33.46 -15.16 26.34
CA PRO A 730 32.47 -14.24 26.89
C PRO A 730 32.46 -14.22 28.43
N ASP A 731 32.22 -13.04 29.00
CA ASP A 731 32.05 -12.80 30.44
C ASP A 731 30.69 -13.31 30.96
N GLU A 732 30.74 -14.01 32.09
CA GLU A 732 29.61 -14.42 32.94
C GLU A 732 29.28 -13.35 34.01
N PRO A 733 28.09 -13.40 34.64
CA PRO A 733 27.53 -12.29 35.41
C PRO A 733 28.03 -12.22 36.86
N VAL A 734 28.23 -10.99 37.33
CA VAL A 734 28.61 -10.66 38.72
C VAL A 734 27.44 -10.88 39.67
N SER A 735 27.62 -11.83 40.59
CA SER A 735 26.94 -11.92 41.88
C SER A 735 27.47 -10.87 42.85
N ASN A 736 26.60 -10.21 43.62
CA ASN A 736 27.01 -9.44 44.81
C ASN A 736 26.15 -9.87 46.03
N PRO A 737 26.76 -10.17 47.20
CA PRO A 737 26.07 -10.65 48.40
C PRO A 737 25.84 -9.59 49.50
N ASP A 738 25.05 -10.00 50.51
CA ASP A 738 24.94 -9.55 51.91
C ASP A 738 24.23 -8.23 52.30
N ALA A 739 23.11 -8.35 53.03
CA ALA A 739 23.05 -8.16 54.51
C ALA A 739 21.60 -8.23 55.10
N THR A 740 21.28 -9.40 55.69
CA THR A 740 20.71 -9.64 57.05
C THR A 740 19.76 -8.64 57.76
N SER A 741 18.56 -9.13 58.14
CA SER A 741 18.15 -9.52 59.53
C SER A 741 16.68 -9.20 59.89
N GLY A 742 16.00 -10.13 60.58
CA GLY A 742 14.73 -9.88 61.28
C GLY A 742 13.84 -11.10 61.52
N ARG A 743 14.09 -11.84 62.62
CA ARG A 743 13.45 -13.08 63.11
C ARG A 743 11.96 -12.97 63.50
N THR A 744 11.18 -14.00 63.13
CA THR A 744 10.33 -14.99 63.90
C THR A 744 10.01 -14.77 65.41
N PRO A 745 9.18 -15.60 66.11
CA PRO A 745 8.42 -16.81 65.70
C PRO A 745 6.97 -16.95 66.26
N SER A 746 6.19 -17.87 65.69
CA SER A 746 5.60 -19.06 66.34
C SER A 746 5.04 -19.98 65.25
#